data_AF-X6MKM7-F1
#
_entry.id   AF-X6MKM7-F1
#
_cell.length_a   1.000
_cell.length_b   1.000
_cell.length_c   1.000
_cell.angle_alpha   90.00
_cell.angle_beta   90.00
_cell.angle_gamma   90.00
#
_symmetry.space_group_name_H-M   'P 1'
#
loop_
_entity.id
_entity.type
_entity.pdbx_description
1 polymer ?
#
loop_
_entity_poly.entity_id
_entity_poly.type
_entity_poly.pdbx_seq_one_letter_code
_entity_poly.pdbx_strand_id
1 'polypeptide(L)'
;MIGRNIDSPQQLVDLMIYPEFWSLPSEYQNIFLTEITEKKEAILLSGKKWSNKSLESMKKLLGTSISINLILLNKIFEVIVDVPVQVESDVNKEDANKDKGAIEEKKENQDEENENNEDNEENKNNKEIPEDEEKKQEVLKEEKVDEDTSKLLIHHLEYCFFCIPWLPLIQYESKKVERLKSLQVFMGITLNKLFAMVENGSIVFCICDFLERDNNKQNIQTVSRSLPEWKDSNIIQNKVNTLLATLTKYKEFVYFKQLYIVVSTNYMISDDLSERLQEFGNFCSNWDLEPFIKASQNYQHEQKMFQKREEAMKYLASIKDSSAFKKLWTQYRIQMKEQGNLTFESSMDELYTRVNKKWRELREMIEKESYSTEDLKWFEASDLHLELKFLFPVWSEEKRKMIANSIDDKCKKIKQLKEMVTPWTKLRDATETLKEYHKSNHTIKNDKNWNTFVQSLENSFNALKEREPAIQYLSKCYDECISCFGNGAFQCVELLDLIVNKKELIKQLATSENFANKEHFANTMETLDNCKEVRFQQLVSALRAVNGNIREYIWDADLKETSQVAKAILAIHKRDNDFTVKFKKCCDEDLSRVSFLVEEAGRLQAVQSFSLLEKANQIGQWNFAGCDQVLQASSIVIDNSEERKQTNEWLVLQIGSDKLNYDQIEQAIDRVLLGFSKEKELKGVESLIKQFGMCKDIETLRVMFWRKGGRQETEKLRLSVKESLEVFKDLQSQWKNRLEEWQKECVQLRTIYPILNYFTFNEVRCLSKKLNDIVNCRQEHRAILCSKFILPFLQRIDPNLSDALPFVEKWKFEAAEGDKALIQFGNLFSDIWTNLKQSGSVYRNVSSCGLEYGKPNLIIQNANQMLNVLELFKSVGVIPCSEHILICKENTTEEEIECLLFRAISAKVHEETDCQDEQEQKLAATPPPIPSKQTTLQPPLYCLMWPEMLSLETLEQVTKLFHTLLLSENALNELKRTPYLLAVISTPPNNMLSQKLNSFRLSQRIVLNDQTPNHLVQQSYCNDLETFALQNP
;
A
#
# COMPACT_ATOMS: atom_id res chain seq x y z
N MET A 1 43.83 58.58 -58.86
CA MET A 1 44.17 57.31 -58.18
C MET A 1 44.26 57.48 -56.67
N ILE A 2 44.96 58.50 -56.17
CA ILE A 2 45.11 58.83 -54.73
C ILE A 2 43.77 59.32 -54.14
N GLY A 3 42.83 58.40 -53.95
CA GLY A 3 41.45 58.65 -53.52
C GLY A 3 40.74 57.41 -52.98
N ARG A 4 41.51 56.35 -52.68
CA ARG A 4 41.10 55.20 -51.90
C ARG A 4 42.22 54.93 -50.90
N ASN A 5 41.89 55.03 -49.62
CA ASN A 5 42.83 54.79 -48.53
C ASN A 5 43.22 53.30 -48.53
N ILE A 6 44.50 52.98 -48.35
CA ILE A 6 45.02 51.61 -48.56
C ILE A 6 44.82 50.78 -47.29
N ASP A 7 43.72 50.03 -47.22
CA ASP A 7 43.32 49.24 -46.04
C ASP A 7 43.90 47.81 -45.99
N SER A 8 44.48 47.35 -47.10
CA SER A 8 44.84 45.93 -47.27
C SER A 8 45.94 45.68 -48.30
N PRO A 9 46.74 44.60 -48.10
CA PRO A 9 47.77 44.17 -49.04
C PRO A 9 47.32 44.02 -50.49
N GLN A 10 46.09 43.55 -50.73
CA GLN A 10 45.61 43.36 -52.10
C GLN A 10 45.46 44.71 -52.84
N GLN A 11 44.95 45.74 -52.17
CA GLN A 11 44.80 47.08 -52.78
C GLN A 11 46.17 47.69 -53.10
N LEU A 12 47.14 47.51 -52.21
CA LEU A 12 48.52 47.96 -52.40
C LEU A 12 49.14 47.30 -53.65
N VAL A 13 49.07 45.97 -53.75
CA VAL A 13 49.61 45.23 -54.90
C VAL A 13 48.86 45.52 -56.20
N ASP A 14 47.53 45.59 -56.16
CA ASP A 14 46.70 45.88 -57.33
C ASP A 14 47.02 47.29 -57.90
N LEU A 15 47.36 48.26 -57.04
CA LEU A 15 47.79 49.60 -57.46
C LEU A 15 49.22 49.61 -58.02
N MET A 16 50.15 48.86 -57.42
CA MET A 16 51.54 48.72 -57.89
C MET A 16 51.68 47.99 -59.24
N ILE A 17 50.66 47.23 -59.67
CA ILE A 17 50.65 46.50 -60.95
C ILE A 17 50.52 47.42 -62.18
N TYR A 18 50.02 48.65 -62.03
CA TYR A 18 49.86 49.60 -63.13
C TYR A 18 51.20 50.25 -63.52
N PRO A 19 51.68 50.16 -64.77
CA PRO A 19 52.92 50.81 -65.21
C PRO A 19 52.99 52.31 -64.91
N GLU A 20 51.84 52.98 -64.99
CA GLU A 20 51.69 54.43 -64.78
C GLU A 20 52.09 54.85 -63.35
N PHE A 21 51.87 53.99 -62.34
CA PHE A 21 52.25 54.25 -60.95
C PHE A 21 53.75 54.51 -60.81
N TRP A 22 54.59 53.75 -61.52
CA TRP A 22 56.05 53.87 -61.46
C TRP A 22 56.58 55.13 -62.16
N SER A 23 55.75 55.80 -62.96
CA SER A 23 56.04 57.04 -63.67
C SER A 23 55.50 58.32 -63.01
N LEU A 24 54.85 58.20 -61.84
CA LEU A 24 54.31 59.35 -61.11
C LEU A 24 55.41 60.36 -60.70
N PRO A 25 55.14 61.68 -60.71
CA PRO A 25 56.05 62.68 -60.15
C PRO A 25 56.41 62.41 -58.68
N SER A 26 57.62 62.83 -58.27
CA SER A 26 58.20 62.57 -56.94
C SER A 26 57.33 63.06 -55.77
N GLU A 27 56.61 64.16 -55.93
CA GLU A 27 55.67 64.69 -54.93
C GLU A 27 54.57 63.66 -54.59
N TYR A 28 53.97 63.04 -55.62
CA TYR A 28 52.95 62.01 -55.45
C TYR A 28 53.54 60.68 -54.95
N GLN A 29 54.77 60.34 -55.33
CA GLN A 29 55.48 59.18 -54.77
C GLN A 29 55.72 59.37 -53.26
N ASN A 30 56.10 60.58 -52.82
CA ASN A 30 56.32 60.88 -51.41
C ASN A 30 55.00 60.87 -50.61
N ILE A 31 53.92 61.46 -51.13
CA ILE A 31 52.58 61.41 -50.50
C ILE A 31 52.13 59.95 -50.31
N PHE A 32 52.29 59.12 -51.33
CA PHE A 32 51.97 57.70 -51.27
C PHE A 32 52.80 56.95 -50.22
N LEU A 33 54.11 57.22 -50.14
CA LEU A 33 55.00 56.63 -49.13
C LEU A 33 54.57 57.03 -47.70
N THR A 34 54.16 58.27 -47.48
CA THR A 34 53.59 58.71 -46.20
C THR A 34 52.29 57.97 -45.89
N GLU A 35 51.35 57.88 -46.84
CA GLU A 35 50.06 57.20 -46.66
C GLU A 35 50.23 55.72 -46.28
N ILE A 36 51.10 54.96 -46.97
CA ILE A 36 51.35 53.57 -46.59
C ILE A 36 52.10 53.43 -45.26
N THR A 37 52.89 54.43 -44.86
CA THR A 37 53.59 54.43 -43.56
C THR A 37 52.62 54.69 -42.41
N GLU A 38 51.67 55.62 -42.57
CA GLU A 38 50.54 55.81 -41.64
C GLU A 38 49.63 54.58 -41.56
N LYS A 39 49.59 53.76 -42.62
CA LYS A 39 48.82 52.50 -42.68
C LYS A 39 49.68 51.25 -42.52
N LYS A 40 50.91 51.36 -42.01
CA LYS A 40 51.87 50.26 -41.88
C LYS A 40 51.23 49.01 -41.27
N GLU A 41 50.61 49.13 -40.09
CA GLU A 41 49.92 48.03 -39.39
C GLU A 41 48.88 47.28 -40.24
N ALA A 42 48.25 47.96 -41.22
CA ALA A 42 47.26 47.37 -42.10
C ALA A 42 47.86 46.56 -43.27
N ILE A 43 49.18 46.59 -43.47
CA ILE A 43 49.91 45.91 -44.55
C ILE A 43 51.17 45.13 -44.09
N LEU A 44 51.57 45.30 -42.82
CA LEU A 44 52.80 44.77 -42.23
C LEU A 44 52.91 43.23 -42.30
N LEU A 45 54.14 42.73 -42.45
CA LEU A 45 54.42 41.31 -42.52
C LEU A 45 54.11 40.57 -41.20
N SER A 46 54.54 41.07 -40.04
CA SER A 46 54.14 40.52 -38.73
C SER A 46 52.63 40.62 -38.48
N GLY A 47 52.04 41.79 -38.72
CA GLY A 47 50.70 42.13 -38.24
C GLY A 47 49.55 41.48 -39.00
N LYS A 48 49.73 41.03 -40.25
CA LYS A 48 48.61 40.62 -41.11
C LYS A 48 48.95 39.46 -42.04
N LYS A 49 48.11 38.42 -42.06
CA LYS A 49 48.26 37.27 -42.96
C LYS A 49 47.90 37.64 -44.40
N TRP A 50 48.90 37.89 -45.24
CA TRP A 50 48.72 38.16 -46.67
C TRP A 50 48.05 36.96 -47.39
N SER A 51 47.13 37.25 -48.32
CA SER A 51 46.39 36.19 -49.03
C SER A 51 47.22 35.61 -50.18
N ASN A 52 46.98 34.35 -50.54
CA ASN A 52 47.63 33.70 -51.69
C ASN A 52 47.43 34.49 -53.01
N LYS A 53 46.26 35.16 -53.17
CA LYS A 53 46.01 36.05 -54.31
C LYS A 53 46.96 37.25 -54.30
N SER A 54 47.16 37.86 -53.14
CA SER A 54 48.04 39.03 -52.97
C SER A 54 49.51 38.66 -53.20
N LEU A 55 49.92 37.48 -52.71
CA LEU A 55 51.27 36.94 -52.88
C LEU A 55 51.58 36.58 -54.34
N GLU A 56 50.66 35.91 -55.06
CA GLU A 56 50.84 35.65 -56.50
C GLU A 56 50.73 36.92 -57.37
N SER A 57 49.88 37.89 -57.02
CA SER A 57 49.89 39.21 -57.65
C SER A 57 51.23 39.94 -57.45
N MET A 58 51.81 39.88 -56.23
CA MET A 58 53.13 40.47 -55.93
C MET A 58 54.26 39.75 -56.68
N LYS A 59 54.20 38.43 -56.77
CA LYS A 59 55.13 37.59 -57.53
C LYS A 59 55.08 37.91 -59.03
N LYS A 60 53.87 38.12 -59.57
CA LYS A 60 53.69 38.57 -60.95
C LYS A 60 54.26 39.97 -61.18
N LEU A 61 54.01 40.92 -60.28
CA LEU A 61 54.58 42.27 -60.35
C LEU A 61 56.10 42.23 -60.45
N LEU A 62 56.76 41.60 -59.49
CA LEU A 62 58.23 41.51 -59.44
C LEU A 62 58.80 40.75 -60.64
N GLY A 63 58.10 39.72 -61.13
CA GLY A 63 58.51 38.90 -62.27
C GLY A 63 58.29 39.51 -63.66
N THR A 64 57.64 40.67 -63.79
CA THR A 64 57.30 41.25 -65.11
C THR A 64 58.35 42.28 -65.58
N SER A 65 58.68 42.27 -66.87
CA SER A 65 59.62 43.19 -67.54
C SER A 65 59.13 44.66 -67.69
N ILE A 66 58.35 45.16 -66.74
CA ILE A 66 57.90 46.57 -66.70
C ILE A 66 59.04 47.46 -66.17
N SER A 67 59.08 48.73 -66.60
CA SER A 67 60.03 49.74 -66.13
C SER A 67 59.72 50.22 -64.70
N ILE A 68 59.86 49.32 -63.72
CA ILE A 68 59.59 49.56 -62.30
C ILE A 68 60.68 50.47 -61.71
N ASN A 69 60.26 51.51 -60.97
CA ASN A 69 61.17 52.35 -60.20
C ASN A 69 61.64 51.60 -58.94
N LEU A 70 62.83 50.97 -59.02
CA LEU A 70 63.40 50.15 -57.95
C LEU A 70 63.64 50.93 -56.64
N ILE A 71 63.90 52.23 -56.70
CA ILE A 71 64.11 53.08 -55.51
C ILE A 71 62.78 53.24 -54.76
N LEU A 72 61.68 53.46 -55.48
CA LEU A 72 60.34 53.49 -54.90
C LEU A 72 59.93 52.10 -54.39
N LEU A 73 60.21 51.04 -55.16
CA LEU A 73 59.90 49.66 -54.78
C LEU A 73 60.55 49.26 -53.44
N ASN A 74 61.85 49.55 -53.25
CA ASN A 74 62.54 49.25 -51.99
C ASN A 74 61.90 49.99 -50.80
N LYS A 75 61.59 51.29 -50.93
CA LYS A 75 60.91 52.08 -49.88
C LYS A 75 59.52 51.54 -49.52
N ILE A 76 58.78 51.02 -50.50
CA ILE A 76 57.48 50.36 -50.23
C ILE A 76 57.71 49.07 -49.43
N PHE A 77 58.73 48.29 -49.77
CA PHE A 77 59.05 47.06 -49.05
C PHE A 77 59.65 47.28 -47.66
N GLU A 78 60.32 48.41 -47.40
CA GLU A 78 60.74 48.83 -46.04
C GLU A 78 59.54 49.02 -45.09
N VAL A 79 58.41 49.50 -45.62
CA VAL A 79 57.15 49.63 -44.85
C VAL A 79 56.47 48.27 -44.67
N ILE A 80 56.42 47.42 -45.71
CA ILE A 80 55.78 46.10 -45.66
C ILE A 80 56.52 45.12 -44.75
N VAL A 81 57.87 45.09 -44.78
CA VAL A 81 58.67 44.02 -44.18
C VAL A 81 59.47 44.51 -42.97
N ASP A 82 59.01 44.15 -41.79
CA ASP A 82 59.63 44.40 -40.49
C ASP A 82 60.58 43.28 -40.06
N VAL A 83 61.71 43.13 -40.79
CA VAL A 83 62.82 42.31 -40.30
C VAL A 83 63.15 42.73 -38.86
N PRO A 84 63.05 41.83 -37.87
CA PRO A 84 63.33 42.15 -36.47
C PRO A 84 64.76 42.66 -36.29
N VAL A 85 64.95 43.56 -35.32
CA VAL A 85 66.24 44.24 -35.12
C VAL A 85 67.33 43.21 -34.82
N GLN A 86 68.34 43.15 -35.68
CA GLN A 86 69.53 42.36 -35.42
C GLN A 86 70.35 43.08 -34.34
N VAL A 87 70.38 42.52 -33.14
CA VAL A 87 71.43 42.85 -32.16
C VAL A 87 72.76 42.41 -32.77
N GLU A 88 73.75 43.30 -32.76
CA GLU A 88 75.06 43.03 -33.38
C GLU A 88 75.74 41.83 -32.71
N SER A 89 76.35 40.96 -33.53
CA SER A 89 77.19 39.88 -33.03
C SER A 89 78.58 40.42 -32.69
N ASP A 90 78.97 40.36 -31.42
CA ASP A 90 80.32 40.71 -30.94
C ASP A 90 81.41 39.82 -31.56
N VAL A 91 81.91 40.23 -32.73
CA VAL A 91 83.08 39.64 -33.39
C VAL A 91 83.89 40.75 -34.08
N ASN A 92 85.14 40.92 -33.65
CA ASN A 92 86.20 41.79 -34.22
C ASN A 92 86.10 43.32 -34.00
N LYS A 93 86.68 43.80 -32.87
CA LYS A 93 87.40 45.09 -32.82
C LYS A 93 88.65 45.02 -31.91
N GLU A 94 89.75 44.51 -32.44
CA GLU A 94 91.09 44.97 -32.02
C GLU A 94 91.49 46.13 -32.95
N ASP A 95 91.51 47.38 -32.46
CA ASP A 95 92.79 48.11 -32.25
C ASP A 95 92.63 49.57 -31.72
N ALA A 96 93.66 50.01 -30.99
CA ALA A 96 94.13 51.38 -30.76
C ALA A 96 93.19 52.62 -30.57
N ASN A 97 92.90 52.95 -29.30
CA ASN A 97 93.27 54.20 -28.61
C ASN A 97 93.00 55.61 -29.26
N LYS A 98 92.11 56.43 -28.63
CA LYS A 98 92.51 57.56 -27.73
C LYS A 98 91.38 58.44 -27.13
N ASP A 99 91.62 58.84 -25.86
CA ASP A 99 91.27 60.10 -25.15
C ASP A 99 89.80 60.64 -25.02
N LYS A 100 89.35 60.69 -23.75
CA LYS A 100 88.71 61.82 -23.02
C LYS A 100 87.28 62.31 -23.34
N GLY A 101 86.41 62.20 -22.31
CA GLY A 101 86.05 63.41 -21.53
C GLY A 101 84.55 63.66 -21.21
N ALA A 102 84.24 63.84 -19.91
CA ALA A 102 82.97 64.27 -19.28
C ALA A 102 81.72 63.38 -19.52
N ILE A 103 80.82 63.07 -18.57
CA ILE A 103 80.22 63.76 -17.37
C ILE A 103 78.95 64.56 -17.72
N GLU A 104 77.97 64.52 -16.80
CA GLU A 104 76.61 65.09 -16.80
C GLU A 104 75.58 64.43 -17.75
N GLU A 105 74.27 64.43 -17.48
CA GLU A 105 73.48 64.26 -16.22
C GLU A 105 71.97 64.18 -16.56
N LYS A 106 71.12 63.90 -15.54
CA LYS A 106 69.63 63.91 -15.53
C LYS A 106 68.95 62.66 -16.11
N LYS A 107 68.00 61.98 -15.44
CA LYS A 107 66.94 62.31 -14.45
C LYS A 107 65.74 63.13 -14.94
N GLU A 108 64.64 62.41 -15.15
CA GLU A 108 63.23 62.67 -14.78
C GLU A 108 62.57 61.27 -14.93
N ASN A 109 62.10 60.53 -13.92
CA ASN A 109 61.42 60.82 -12.63
C ASN A 109 60.01 61.40 -12.77
N GLN A 110 59.05 60.47 -12.90
CA GLN A 110 57.73 60.43 -12.25
C GLN A 110 57.38 58.93 -12.14
N ASP A 111 57.10 58.30 -10.99
CA ASP A 111 56.44 58.75 -9.74
C ASP A 111 54.97 59.14 -10.03
N GLU A 112 53.90 58.66 -9.38
CA GLU A 112 53.66 57.78 -8.21
C GLU A 112 52.45 56.83 -8.55
N GLU A 113 51.83 55.97 -7.73
CA GLU A 113 51.84 55.59 -6.30
C GLU A 113 51.31 54.11 -6.25
N ASN A 114 51.84 53.11 -5.53
CA ASN A 114 52.09 52.88 -4.09
C ASN A 114 50.90 52.31 -3.27
N GLU A 115 51.25 51.75 -2.10
CA GLU A 115 50.43 51.14 -1.02
C GLU A 115 49.94 49.69 -1.20
N ASN A 116 50.07 48.76 -0.22
CA ASN A 116 50.90 48.65 1.02
C ASN A 116 50.99 47.12 1.36
N ASN A 117 52.06 46.56 1.96
CA ASN A 117 52.45 46.54 3.40
C ASN A 117 51.29 46.16 4.36
N GLU A 118 51.45 45.45 5.49
CA GLU A 118 52.57 44.82 6.24
C GLU A 118 52.37 43.27 6.33
N ASP A 119 53.10 42.38 7.05
CA ASP A 119 54.17 42.36 8.09
C ASP A 119 55.10 41.14 7.76
N ASN A 120 56.32 40.86 8.27
CA ASN A 120 57.02 40.90 9.58
C ASN A 120 56.63 39.80 10.61
N GLU A 121 57.55 39.23 11.43
CA GLU A 121 59.02 39.10 11.32
C GLU A 121 59.42 37.58 11.34
N GLU A 122 60.18 36.91 12.22
CA GLU A 122 61.04 37.31 13.35
C GLU A 122 62.33 36.46 13.44
N ASN A 123 63.48 37.12 13.43
CA ASN A 123 64.74 36.87 14.16
C ASN A 123 65.38 35.46 14.23
N LYS A 124 66.62 35.29 13.73
CA LYS A 124 67.95 35.38 14.45
C LYS A 124 68.14 34.27 15.53
N ASN A 125 69.31 33.69 15.82
CA ASN A 125 70.74 34.10 15.77
C ASN A 125 71.62 32.82 16.02
N ASN A 126 72.97 32.71 16.02
CA ASN A 126 74.15 33.58 15.79
C ASN A 126 75.44 32.71 15.65
N LYS A 127 76.49 33.18 14.94
CA LYS A 127 77.94 32.82 15.09
C LYS A 127 78.39 31.34 14.85
N GLU A 128 79.67 31.02 14.59
CA GLU A 128 80.95 31.77 14.69
C GLU A 128 81.96 31.41 13.56
N ILE A 129 83.13 32.08 13.49
CA ILE A 129 84.21 31.99 12.47
C ILE A 129 85.55 31.91 13.26
N PRO A 130 86.55 31.03 12.95
CA PRO A 130 87.39 31.00 11.71
C PRO A 130 87.67 29.55 11.19
N GLU A 131 88.66 29.18 10.35
CA GLU A 131 89.91 29.79 9.86
C GLU A 131 90.38 29.21 8.47
N ASP A 132 91.62 29.46 8.04
CA ASP A 132 92.17 29.23 6.68
C ASP A 132 92.60 27.78 6.32
N GLU A 133 92.55 27.42 5.02
CA GLU A 133 93.78 27.14 4.24
C GLU A 133 93.57 27.22 2.70
N GLU A 134 94.53 27.74 1.94
CA GLU A 134 94.46 27.85 0.47
C GLU A 134 94.64 26.52 -0.28
N LYS A 135 93.86 26.29 -1.34
CA LYS A 135 94.35 25.66 -2.59
C LYS A 135 93.65 26.21 -3.84
N LYS A 136 94.36 26.18 -4.96
CA LYS A 136 94.00 26.78 -6.26
C LYS A 136 93.50 25.72 -7.25
N GLN A 137 92.95 26.20 -8.37
CA GLN A 137 92.56 25.44 -9.58
C GLN A 137 91.26 24.61 -9.39
N GLU A 138 90.30 24.60 -10.32
CA GLU A 138 90.22 25.30 -11.63
C GLU A 138 88.75 25.63 -11.95
N VAL A 139 88.40 26.92 -12.06
CA VAL A 139 87.02 27.33 -12.34
C VAL A 139 86.73 27.22 -13.84
N LEU A 140 86.19 26.08 -14.24
CA LEU A 140 85.38 25.98 -15.46
C LEU A 140 84.22 26.98 -15.33
N LYS A 141 84.28 28.06 -16.11
CA LYS A 141 83.17 29.01 -16.20
C LYS A 141 81.98 28.31 -16.84
N GLU A 142 80.91 28.13 -16.07
CA GLU A 142 79.62 27.77 -16.62
C GLU A 142 79.13 28.92 -17.52
N GLU A 143 78.92 28.62 -18.81
CA GLU A 143 78.10 29.45 -19.67
C GLU A 143 76.66 29.41 -19.12
N LYS A 144 76.31 30.39 -18.28
CA LYS A 144 74.91 30.67 -17.96
C LYS A 144 74.20 30.99 -19.26
N VAL A 145 73.37 30.06 -19.73
CA VAL A 145 72.51 30.30 -20.89
C VAL A 145 71.51 31.37 -20.50
N ASP A 146 71.60 32.51 -21.17
CA ASP A 146 70.70 33.63 -20.95
C ASP A 146 69.25 33.26 -21.33
N GLU A 147 68.33 33.53 -20.40
CA GLU A 147 66.90 33.24 -20.52
C GLU A 147 66.28 34.08 -21.64
N ASP A 148 66.67 35.36 -21.74
CA ASP A 148 66.16 36.27 -22.76
C ASP A 148 66.69 35.88 -24.14
N THR A 149 67.96 35.49 -24.27
CA THR A 149 68.55 34.89 -25.49
C THR A 149 67.77 33.67 -25.99
N SER A 150 67.27 32.83 -25.08
CA SER A 150 66.50 31.63 -25.44
C SER A 150 65.08 31.96 -25.87
N LYS A 151 64.39 32.84 -25.13
CA LYS A 151 63.06 33.38 -25.50
C LYS A 151 63.10 34.15 -26.82
N LEU A 152 64.12 34.97 -27.04
CA LEU A 152 64.33 35.74 -28.26
C LEU A 152 64.56 34.83 -29.48
N LEU A 153 65.29 33.71 -29.33
CA LEU A 153 65.43 32.73 -30.42
C LEU A 153 64.10 32.04 -30.74
N ILE A 154 63.28 31.70 -29.74
CA ILE A 154 61.92 31.18 -29.98
C ILE A 154 61.09 32.21 -30.77
N HIS A 155 61.05 33.46 -30.34
CA HIS A 155 60.32 34.54 -31.04
C HIS A 155 60.81 34.75 -32.49
N HIS A 156 62.13 34.72 -32.71
CA HIS A 156 62.70 34.81 -34.06
C HIS A 156 62.32 33.60 -34.94
N LEU A 157 62.24 32.39 -34.36
CA LEU A 157 61.77 31.19 -35.07
C LEU A 157 60.28 31.26 -35.40
N GLU A 158 59.44 31.75 -34.47
CA GLU A 158 58.01 32.02 -34.74
C GLU A 158 57.83 32.98 -35.91
N TYR A 159 58.59 34.09 -35.95
CA TYR A 159 58.57 35.03 -37.08
C TYR A 159 59.04 34.37 -38.39
N CYS A 160 60.09 33.53 -38.33
CA CYS A 160 60.53 32.75 -39.49
C CYS A 160 59.45 31.78 -39.99
N PHE A 161 58.66 31.19 -39.11
CA PHE A 161 57.54 30.31 -39.48
C PHE A 161 56.34 31.09 -40.01
N PHE A 162 56.05 32.28 -39.47
CA PHE A 162 55.05 33.19 -40.02
C PHE A 162 55.39 33.62 -41.45
N CYS A 163 56.67 33.80 -41.76
CA CYS A 163 57.17 34.14 -43.10
C CYS A 163 57.06 33.01 -44.15
N ILE A 164 56.64 31.79 -43.79
CA ILE A 164 56.58 30.65 -44.73
C ILE A 164 55.80 30.93 -46.04
N PRO A 165 54.62 31.60 -46.04
CA PRO A 165 53.90 31.93 -47.27
C PRO A 165 54.68 32.84 -48.23
N TRP A 166 55.66 33.59 -47.73
CA TRP A 166 56.50 34.50 -48.52
C TRP A 166 57.77 33.84 -49.07
N LEU A 167 58.10 32.61 -48.67
CA LEU A 167 59.28 31.90 -49.15
C LEU A 167 59.42 31.86 -50.70
N PRO A 168 58.36 31.76 -51.52
CA PRO A 168 58.50 31.89 -52.97
C PRO A 168 58.97 33.28 -53.42
N LEU A 169 58.49 34.36 -52.80
CA LEU A 169 58.91 35.73 -53.11
C LEU A 169 60.37 35.95 -52.70
N ILE A 170 60.74 35.48 -51.51
CA ILE A 170 62.11 35.55 -50.97
C ILE A 170 63.06 34.72 -51.86
N GLN A 171 62.63 33.54 -52.33
CA GLN A 171 63.46 32.63 -53.13
C GLN A 171 63.77 33.16 -54.54
N TYR A 172 62.81 33.79 -55.22
CA TYR A 172 62.97 34.20 -56.62
C TYR A 172 63.32 35.68 -56.81
N GLU A 173 62.95 36.57 -55.89
CA GLU A 173 62.96 38.02 -56.13
C GLU A 173 63.81 38.84 -55.13
N SER A 174 64.50 38.22 -54.17
CA SER A 174 65.44 38.90 -53.25
C SER A 174 66.63 39.59 -53.94
N LYS A 175 66.86 39.31 -55.24
CA LYS A 175 67.83 40.03 -56.08
C LYS A 175 67.34 41.39 -56.58
N LYS A 176 66.03 41.68 -56.55
CA LYS A 176 65.43 42.95 -56.98
C LYS A 176 65.00 43.84 -55.81
N VAL A 177 64.73 43.26 -54.64
CA VAL A 177 64.21 43.94 -53.46
C VAL A 177 65.12 43.71 -52.26
N GLU A 178 65.75 44.78 -51.78
CA GLU A 178 66.77 44.71 -50.72
C GLU A 178 66.20 44.22 -49.39
N ARG A 179 64.99 44.68 -49.01
CA ARG A 179 64.36 44.26 -47.76
C ARG A 179 63.98 42.78 -47.72
N LEU A 180 63.68 42.16 -48.88
CA LEU A 180 63.48 40.70 -48.98
C LEU A 180 64.80 39.94 -48.81
N LYS A 181 65.93 40.52 -49.28
CA LYS A 181 67.27 39.98 -48.99
C LYS A 181 67.61 40.11 -47.50
N SER A 182 67.28 41.23 -46.85
CA SER A 182 67.44 41.39 -45.39
C SER A 182 66.66 40.32 -44.61
N LEU A 183 65.42 40.02 -45.05
CA LEU A 183 64.61 38.96 -44.46
C LEU A 183 65.22 37.56 -44.70
N GLN A 184 65.68 37.27 -45.91
CA GLN A 184 66.40 36.02 -46.23
C GLN A 184 67.61 35.80 -45.30
N VAL A 185 68.40 36.86 -45.07
CA VAL A 185 69.55 36.87 -44.18
C VAL A 185 69.14 36.64 -42.72
N PHE A 186 68.10 37.32 -42.23
CA PHE A 186 67.57 37.11 -40.87
C PHE A 186 67.11 35.66 -40.63
N MET A 187 66.40 35.06 -41.58
CA MET A 187 65.98 33.65 -41.49
C MET A 187 67.20 32.70 -41.44
N GLY A 188 68.22 32.97 -42.26
CA GLY A 188 69.47 32.22 -42.26
C GLY A 188 70.25 32.35 -40.96
N ILE A 189 70.38 33.55 -40.40
CA ILE A 189 71.04 33.81 -39.10
C ILE A 189 70.29 33.10 -37.97
N THR A 190 68.96 33.21 -37.92
CA THR A 190 68.13 32.59 -36.89
C THR A 190 68.26 31.06 -36.88
N LEU A 191 68.18 30.43 -38.06
CA LEU A 191 68.37 28.98 -38.19
C LEU A 191 69.81 28.55 -37.91
N ASN A 192 70.82 29.34 -38.31
CA ASN A 192 72.21 29.06 -37.96
C ASN A 192 72.47 29.18 -36.46
N LYS A 193 71.84 30.12 -35.73
CA LYS A 193 71.92 30.20 -34.27
C LYS A 193 71.35 28.94 -33.62
N LEU A 194 70.18 28.47 -34.09
CA LEU A 194 69.61 27.20 -33.63
C LEU A 194 70.53 26.00 -33.93
N PHE A 195 71.07 25.88 -35.15
CA PHE A 195 71.96 24.77 -35.48
C PHE A 195 73.27 24.82 -34.68
N ALA A 196 73.83 26.00 -34.43
CA ALA A 196 75.01 26.17 -33.57
C ALA A 196 74.74 25.69 -32.13
N MET A 197 73.56 26.00 -31.56
CA MET A 197 73.14 25.51 -30.23
C MET A 197 72.97 23.98 -30.18
N VAL A 198 72.68 23.32 -31.31
CA VAL A 198 72.68 21.84 -31.40
C VAL A 198 74.11 21.30 -31.50
N GLU A 199 74.98 21.95 -32.26
CA GLU A 199 76.35 21.51 -32.54
C GLU A 199 77.30 21.68 -31.34
N ASN A 200 77.17 22.76 -30.56
CA ASN A 200 77.91 22.96 -29.31
C ASN A 200 77.22 22.31 -28.09
N GLY A 201 75.99 21.81 -28.25
CA GLY A 201 75.19 21.19 -27.19
C GLY A 201 74.59 22.15 -26.15
N SER A 202 74.48 23.45 -26.45
CA SER A 202 73.83 24.45 -25.59
C SER A 202 72.32 24.58 -25.77
N ILE A 203 71.70 23.83 -26.69
CA ILE A 203 70.23 23.81 -26.88
C ILE A 203 69.51 23.36 -25.61
N VAL A 204 68.60 24.21 -25.11
CA VAL A 204 67.89 24.01 -23.83
C VAL A 204 66.52 23.33 -23.99
N PHE A 205 65.97 22.78 -22.91
CA PHE A 205 64.70 22.05 -22.93
C PHE A 205 63.54 22.86 -23.52
N CYS A 206 63.39 24.14 -23.20
CA CYS A 206 62.27 24.96 -23.71
C CYS A 206 62.31 25.16 -25.24
N ILE A 207 63.51 25.21 -25.85
CA ILE A 207 63.68 25.27 -27.31
C ILE A 207 63.35 23.91 -27.94
N CYS A 208 63.80 22.80 -27.34
CA CYS A 208 63.42 21.46 -27.78
C CYS A 208 61.91 21.22 -27.72
N ASP A 209 61.24 21.71 -26.67
CA ASP A 209 59.79 21.60 -26.52
C ASP A 209 59.05 22.43 -27.59
N PHE A 210 59.42 23.70 -27.76
CA PHE A 210 58.87 24.56 -28.81
C PHE A 210 59.00 23.95 -30.22
N LEU A 211 60.11 23.27 -30.52
CA LEU A 211 60.35 22.66 -31.82
C LEU A 211 59.58 21.36 -32.07
N GLU A 212 59.16 20.64 -31.03
CA GLU A 212 58.30 19.46 -31.12
C GLU A 212 56.80 19.74 -30.90
N ARG A 213 56.43 21.01 -30.66
CA ARG A 213 55.05 21.51 -30.77
C ARG A 213 54.65 21.79 -32.22
N ASP A 214 53.36 21.65 -32.49
CA ASP A 214 52.71 21.94 -33.77
C ASP A 214 53.45 21.36 -34.99
N ASN A 215 53.63 22.16 -36.04
CA ASN A 215 54.40 21.80 -37.24
C ASN A 215 55.83 22.34 -37.20
N ASN A 216 56.36 22.79 -36.06
CA ASN A 216 57.61 23.55 -36.01
C ASN A 216 58.82 22.77 -36.57
N LYS A 217 58.92 21.48 -36.24
CA LYS A 217 59.85 20.51 -36.86
C LYS A 217 59.77 20.42 -38.39
N GLN A 218 58.59 20.61 -38.97
CA GLN A 218 58.36 20.65 -40.43
C GLN A 218 58.57 22.05 -41.01
N ASN A 219 58.30 23.10 -40.24
CA ASN A 219 58.53 24.50 -40.61
C ASN A 219 60.04 24.76 -40.78
N ILE A 220 60.89 24.26 -39.87
CA ILE A 220 62.37 24.28 -39.99
C ILE A 220 62.81 23.69 -41.34
N GLN A 221 62.32 22.50 -41.70
CA GLN A 221 62.65 21.86 -42.98
C GLN A 221 62.16 22.68 -44.18
N THR A 222 60.97 23.27 -44.07
CA THR A 222 60.33 24.05 -45.15
C THR A 222 61.12 25.32 -45.44
N VAL A 223 61.50 26.10 -44.41
CA VAL A 223 62.37 27.27 -44.58
C VAL A 223 63.74 26.85 -45.13
N SER A 224 64.37 25.83 -44.54
CA SER A 224 65.72 25.40 -44.92
C SER A 224 65.85 24.97 -46.39
N ARG A 225 64.81 24.31 -46.95
CA ARG A 225 64.75 23.92 -48.37
C ARG A 225 64.40 25.06 -49.32
N SER A 226 63.86 26.17 -48.80
CA SER A 226 63.42 27.32 -49.61
C SER A 226 64.48 28.41 -49.74
N LEU A 227 65.39 28.56 -48.78
CA LEU A 227 66.47 29.56 -48.85
C LEU A 227 67.43 29.25 -50.04
N PRO A 228 67.64 30.18 -50.99
CA PRO A 228 68.38 29.92 -52.24
C PRO A 228 69.77 29.32 -52.09
N GLU A 229 70.51 29.72 -51.06
CA GLU A 229 71.88 29.27 -50.79
C GLU A 229 71.95 27.90 -50.08
N TRP A 230 70.81 27.43 -49.56
CA TRP A 230 70.73 26.26 -48.68
C TRP A 230 70.00 25.06 -49.33
N LYS A 231 69.14 25.34 -50.32
CA LYS A 231 68.27 24.40 -51.03
C LYS A 231 68.94 23.08 -51.42
N ASP A 232 70.15 23.15 -51.96
CA ASP A 232 70.93 22.01 -52.46
C ASP A 232 72.17 21.73 -51.57
N SER A 233 72.22 22.28 -50.35
CA SER A 233 73.37 22.16 -49.45
C SER A 233 73.27 20.94 -48.54
N ASN A 234 74.07 19.92 -48.85
CA ASN A 234 74.25 18.73 -47.99
C ASN A 234 74.66 19.08 -46.55
N ILE A 235 75.39 20.19 -46.34
CA ILE A 235 75.80 20.65 -45.01
C ILE A 235 74.58 21.10 -44.19
N ILE A 236 73.66 21.87 -44.80
CA ILE A 236 72.43 22.32 -44.13
C ILE A 236 71.49 21.15 -43.89
N GLN A 237 71.30 20.25 -44.86
CA GLN A 237 70.45 19.07 -44.67
C GLN A 237 71.01 18.14 -43.58
N ASN A 238 72.34 18.05 -43.41
CA ASN A 238 72.96 17.37 -42.26
C ASN A 238 72.68 18.09 -40.93
N LYS A 239 72.84 19.42 -40.84
CA LYS A 239 72.48 20.21 -39.64
C LYS A 239 71.02 20.00 -39.22
N VAL A 240 70.10 20.02 -40.20
CA VAL A 240 68.68 19.71 -40.00
C VAL A 240 68.51 18.29 -39.46
N ASN A 241 69.14 17.28 -40.06
CA ASN A 241 69.06 15.89 -39.62
C ASN A 241 69.59 15.70 -38.18
N THR A 242 70.68 16.37 -37.81
CA THR A 242 71.23 16.37 -36.44
C THR A 242 70.23 16.94 -35.44
N LEU A 243 69.59 18.09 -35.76
CA LEU A 243 68.50 18.63 -34.94
C LEU A 243 67.35 17.62 -34.81
N LEU A 244 66.91 16.99 -35.90
CA LEU A 244 65.81 16.02 -35.83
C LEU A 244 66.13 14.83 -34.92
N ALA A 245 67.37 14.34 -34.94
CA ALA A 245 67.84 13.26 -34.08
C ALA A 245 67.95 13.68 -32.60
N THR A 246 68.38 14.92 -32.33
CA THR A 246 68.36 15.50 -30.97
C THR A 246 66.95 15.61 -30.42
N LEU A 247 65.98 16.04 -31.24
CA LEU A 247 64.56 16.12 -30.84
C LEU A 247 63.92 14.74 -30.59
N THR A 248 64.35 13.69 -31.31
CA THR A 248 63.92 12.31 -31.00
C THR A 248 64.41 11.88 -29.61
N LYS A 249 65.69 12.13 -29.27
CA LYS A 249 66.22 11.85 -27.92
C LYS A 249 65.53 12.66 -26.83
N TYR A 250 65.16 13.91 -27.14
CA TYR A 250 64.37 14.75 -26.24
C TYR A 250 63.01 14.09 -25.94
N LYS A 251 62.30 13.60 -26.96
CA LYS A 251 61.04 12.86 -26.78
C LYS A 251 61.19 11.60 -25.93
N GLU A 252 62.27 10.83 -26.12
CA GLU A 252 62.59 9.66 -25.28
C GLU A 252 62.85 10.07 -23.81
N PHE A 253 63.63 11.13 -23.57
CA PHE A 253 63.90 11.66 -22.23
C PHE A 253 62.63 12.15 -21.52
N VAL A 254 61.80 12.94 -22.22
CA VAL A 254 60.49 13.43 -21.72
C VAL A 254 59.57 12.25 -21.37
N TYR A 255 59.55 11.20 -22.22
CA TYR A 255 58.73 10.02 -21.99
C TYR A 255 59.14 9.27 -20.71
N PHE A 256 60.43 9.02 -20.50
CA PHE A 256 60.91 8.38 -19.28
C PHE A 256 60.70 9.25 -18.03
N LYS A 257 60.85 10.59 -18.11
CA LYS A 257 60.44 11.51 -17.03
C LYS A 257 58.97 11.34 -16.66
N GLN A 258 58.07 11.31 -17.65
CA GLN A 258 56.62 11.20 -17.39
C GLN A 258 56.28 9.87 -16.70
N LEU A 259 56.85 8.75 -17.15
CA LEU A 259 56.69 7.45 -16.49
C LEU A 259 57.28 7.46 -15.07
N TYR A 260 58.48 8.03 -14.87
CA TYR A 260 59.12 8.12 -13.57
C TYR A 260 58.27 8.91 -12.57
N ILE A 261 57.82 10.11 -12.93
CA ILE A 261 57.00 10.98 -12.05
C ILE A 261 55.68 10.28 -11.68
N VAL A 262 55.00 9.65 -12.64
CA VAL A 262 53.75 8.94 -12.32
C VAL A 262 54.01 7.77 -11.37
N VAL A 263 55.09 7.02 -11.54
CA VAL A 263 55.44 5.90 -10.64
C VAL A 263 55.88 6.39 -9.26
N SER A 264 56.78 7.36 -9.17
CA SER A 264 57.30 7.85 -7.88
C SER A 264 56.19 8.49 -7.04
N THR A 265 55.38 9.39 -7.60
CA THR A 265 54.32 10.08 -6.89
C THR A 265 53.16 9.17 -6.45
N ASN A 266 52.92 8.04 -7.12
CA ASN A 266 51.77 7.17 -6.82
C ASN A 266 52.10 5.90 -6.04
N TYR A 267 53.37 5.49 -6.00
CA TYR A 267 53.79 4.17 -5.50
C TYR A 267 55.04 4.18 -4.61
N MET A 268 55.78 5.29 -4.53
CA MET A 268 56.98 5.42 -3.67
C MET A 268 56.76 6.48 -2.59
N ILE A 269 57.62 6.46 -1.57
CA ILE A 269 57.92 7.62 -0.72
C ILE A 269 59.39 8.01 -0.89
N SER A 270 59.81 9.15 -0.32
CA SER A 270 61.20 9.64 -0.46
C SER A 270 62.26 8.60 -0.06
N ASP A 271 62.03 7.87 1.04
CA ASP A 271 62.87 6.78 1.54
C ASP A 271 63.19 5.69 0.49
N ASP A 272 62.30 5.47 -0.48
CA ASP A 272 62.44 4.40 -1.48
C ASP A 272 63.31 4.85 -2.68
N LEU A 273 63.62 6.14 -2.77
CA LEU A 273 64.39 6.78 -3.83
C LEU A 273 65.80 7.08 -3.33
N SER A 274 66.82 6.61 -4.06
CA SER A 274 68.19 7.04 -3.84
C SER A 274 68.34 8.54 -4.02
N GLU A 275 69.32 9.16 -3.35
CA GLU A 275 69.64 10.59 -3.46
C GLU A 275 69.72 11.03 -4.93
N ARG A 276 70.34 10.21 -5.79
CA ARG A 276 70.45 10.44 -7.23
C ARG A 276 69.11 10.46 -7.99
N LEU A 277 68.13 9.66 -7.56
CA LEU A 277 66.77 9.73 -8.13
C LEU A 277 65.99 10.94 -7.59
N GLN A 278 66.25 11.36 -6.35
CA GLN A 278 65.71 12.60 -5.80
C GLN A 278 66.29 13.83 -6.54
N GLU A 279 67.60 13.86 -6.81
CA GLU A 279 68.25 14.85 -7.70
C GLU A 279 67.58 14.90 -9.08
N PHE A 280 67.35 13.75 -9.71
CA PHE A 280 66.67 13.68 -11.01
C PHE A 280 65.24 14.23 -10.96
N GLY A 281 64.48 13.95 -9.90
CA GLY A 281 63.14 14.50 -9.68
C GLY A 281 63.15 16.03 -9.49
N ASN A 282 64.09 16.55 -8.70
CA ASN A 282 64.27 17.98 -8.46
C ASN A 282 64.68 18.70 -9.75
N PHE A 283 65.68 18.18 -10.48
CA PHE A 283 66.08 18.65 -11.81
C PHE A 283 64.87 18.70 -12.76
N CYS A 284 64.09 17.62 -12.82
CA CYS A 284 62.92 17.51 -13.68
C CYS A 284 61.81 18.53 -13.38
N SER A 285 61.88 19.27 -12.27
CA SER A 285 60.92 20.33 -11.93
C SER A 285 61.29 21.69 -12.52
N ASN A 286 62.58 21.97 -12.73
CA ASN A 286 63.11 23.31 -13.11
C ASN A 286 63.97 23.31 -14.39
N TRP A 287 63.92 22.23 -15.19
CA TRP A 287 64.84 21.94 -16.30
C TRP A 287 64.80 22.87 -17.53
N ASP A 288 63.91 23.87 -17.60
CA ASP A 288 63.51 24.45 -18.91
C ASP A 288 64.64 25.23 -19.62
N LEU A 289 65.57 25.80 -18.84
CA LEU A 289 66.76 26.51 -19.32
C LEU A 289 68.04 25.65 -19.29
N GLU A 290 67.94 24.37 -18.92
CA GLU A 290 69.09 23.48 -18.84
C GLU A 290 69.51 22.98 -20.23
N PRO A 291 70.82 22.89 -20.58
CA PRO A 291 71.25 22.34 -21.85
C PRO A 291 70.89 20.85 -21.99
N PHE A 292 69.96 20.54 -22.88
CA PHE A 292 69.37 19.20 -23.03
C PHE A 292 70.44 18.11 -23.26
N ILE A 293 71.46 18.39 -24.09
CA ILE A 293 72.49 17.40 -24.40
C ILE A 293 73.37 17.10 -23.19
N LYS A 294 73.67 18.09 -22.34
CA LYS A 294 74.40 17.90 -21.08
C LYS A 294 73.55 17.11 -20.08
N ALA A 295 72.30 17.49 -19.87
CA ALA A 295 71.37 16.79 -18.99
C ALA A 295 71.11 15.32 -19.39
N SER A 296 70.95 15.05 -20.70
CA SER A 296 70.77 13.71 -21.26
C SER A 296 72.00 12.81 -21.03
N GLN A 297 73.21 13.38 -20.96
CA GLN A 297 74.42 12.67 -20.58
C GLN A 297 74.52 12.47 -19.06
N ASN A 298 74.25 13.51 -18.27
CA ASN A 298 74.32 13.47 -16.80
C ASN A 298 73.37 12.42 -16.19
N TYR A 299 72.18 12.23 -16.78
CA TYR A 299 71.19 11.26 -16.32
C TYR A 299 71.08 10.00 -17.21
N GLN A 300 72.16 9.61 -17.89
CA GLN A 300 72.13 8.48 -18.83
C GLN A 300 71.98 7.12 -18.13
N HIS A 301 72.40 6.99 -16.87
CA HIS A 301 72.26 5.73 -16.12
C HIS A 301 70.79 5.47 -15.76
N GLU A 302 70.11 6.52 -15.31
CA GLU A 302 68.73 6.62 -14.92
C GLU A 302 67.81 6.36 -16.12
N GLN A 303 68.08 6.97 -17.28
CA GLN A 303 67.40 6.67 -18.54
C GLN A 303 67.48 5.16 -18.89
N LYS A 304 68.67 4.55 -18.83
CA LYS A 304 68.85 3.10 -19.08
C LYS A 304 68.13 2.24 -18.03
N MET A 305 68.10 2.71 -16.79
CA MET A 305 67.43 2.05 -15.66
C MET A 305 65.90 2.05 -15.84
N PHE A 306 65.31 3.18 -16.27
CA PHE A 306 63.90 3.29 -16.64
C PHE A 306 63.58 2.46 -17.89
N GLN A 307 64.41 2.51 -18.94
CA GLN A 307 64.23 1.73 -20.16
C GLN A 307 64.18 0.22 -19.90
N LYS A 308 65.03 -0.30 -19.00
CA LYS A 308 64.98 -1.71 -18.57
C LYS A 308 63.63 -2.11 -17.94
N ARG A 309 62.90 -1.14 -17.37
CA ARG A 309 61.65 -1.32 -16.59
C ARG A 309 60.44 -0.67 -17.24
N GLU A 310 60.56 -0.27 -18.51
CA GLU A 310 59.58 0.53 -19.24
C GLU A 310 58.18 -0.08 -19.20
N GLU A 311 58.05 -1.40 -19.42
CA GLU A 311 56.76 -2.12 -19.38
C GLU A 311 56.13 -2.15 -17.98
N ALA A 312 56.92 -2.24 -16.91
CA ALA A 312 56.40 -2.17 -15.54
C ALA A 312 55.91 -0.74 -15.22
N MET A 313 56.68 0.27 -15.62
CA MET A 313 56.35 1.68 -15.40
C MET A 313 55.13 2.11 -16.23
N LYS A 314 55.03 1.68 -17.50
CA LYS A 314 53.84 1.80 -18.35
C LYS A 314 52.60 1.20 -17.68
N TYR A 315 52.72 -0.04 -17.20
CA TYR A 315 51.60 -0.74 -16.56
C TYR A 315 51.12 0.00 -15.31
N LEU A 316 52.03 0.35 -14.40
CA LEU A 316 51.72 1.11 -13.19
C LEU A 316 51.10 2.48 -13.51
N ALA A 317 51.61 3.19 -14.53
CA ALA A 317 51.01 4.45 -14.98
C ALA A 317 49.58 4.28 -15.51
N SER A 318 49.26 3.14 -16.15
CA SER A 318 47.92 2.83 -16.67
C SER A 318 46.88 2.48 -15.58
N ILE A 319 47.32 2.12 -14.38
CA ILE A 319 46.47 1.77 -13.23
C ILE A 319 46.68 2.67 -12.00
N LYS A 320 47.36 3.82 -12.17
CA LYS A 320 47.63 4.80 -11.12
C LYS A 320 46.39 5.23 -10.32
N ASP A 321 45.22 5.20 -10.96
CA ASP A 321 43.93 5.63 -10.41
C ASP A 321 43.16 4.48 -9.73
N SER A 322 43.69 3.24 -9.74
CA SER A 322 43.16 2.11 -8.97
C SER A 322 43.55 2.24 -7.49
N SER A 323 42.56 2.46 -6.64
CA SER A 323 42.73 2.50 -5.19
C SER A 323 42.90 1.10 -4.59
N ALA A 324 42.28 0.08 -5.18
CA ALA A 324 42.46 -1.32 -4.78
C ALA A 324 43.89 -1.82 -5.04
N PHE A 325 44.46 -1.51 -6.22
CA PHE A 325 45.87 -1.83 -6.51
C PHE A 325 46.82 -1.04 -5.60
N LYS A 326 46.53 0.24 -5.30
CA LYS A 326 47.31 1.04 -4.33
C LYS A 326 47.28 0.46 -2.91
N LYS A 327 46.14 -0.08 -2.45
CA LYS A 327 46.03 -0.79 -1.15
C LYS A 327 46.93 -2.04 -1.12
N LEU A 328 46.81 -2.89 -2.14
CA LEU A 328 47.68 -4.07 -2.33
C LEU A 328 49.17 -3.67 -2.33
N TRP A 329 49.54 -2.70 -3.17
CA TRP A 329 50.91 -2.21 -3.27
C TRP A 329 51.43 -1.73 -1.90
N THR A 330 50.66 -0.91 -1.18
CA THR A 330 51.05 -0.38 0.12
C THR A 330 51.28 -1.49 1.15
N GLN A 331 50.41 -2.50 1.21
CA GLN A 331 50.56 -3.61 2.16
C GLN A 331 51.79 -4.48 1.86
N TYR A 332 52.00 -4.88 0.60
CA TYR A 332 53.20 -5.64 0.21
C TYR A 332 54.48 -4.80 0.35
N ARG A 333 54.41 -3.47 0.15
CA ARG A 333 55.52 -2.54 0.37
C ARG A 333 55.95 -2.48 1.83
N ILE A 334 54.99 -2.43 2.77
CA ILE A 334 55.28 -2.48 4.22
C ILE A 334 56.00 -3.79 4.56
N GLN A 335 55.47 -4.94 4.12
CA GLN A 335 56.07 -6.26 4.32
C GLN A 335 57.50 -6.38 3.74
N MET A 336 57.81 -5.66 2.66
CA MET A 336 59.16 -5.62 2.08
C MET A 336 60.10 -4.60 2.74
N LYS A 337 59.57 -3.49 3.29
CA LYS A 337 60.37 -2.54 4.09
C LYS A 337 60.82 -3.16 5.41
N GLU A 338 59.96 -3.97 6.04
CA GLU A 338 60.31 -4.82 7.20
C GLU A 338 61.42 -5.85 6.88
N GLN A 339 61.64 -6.15 5.60
CA GLN A 339 62.70 -7.05 5.11
C GLN A 339 63.97 -6.30 4.64
N GLY A 340 64.03 -4.97 4.80
CA GLY A 340 65.23 -4.15 4.63
C GLY A 340 65.70 -3.87 3.19
N ASN A 341 65.02 -4.40 2.17
CA ASN A 341 65.52 -4.45 0.78
C ASN A 341 64.80 -3.51 -0.21
N LEU A 342 64.18 -2.41 0.25
CA LEU A 342 63.32 -1.58 -0.58
C LEU A 342 64.06 -0.39 -1.22
N THR A 343 64.20 -0.43 -2.55
CA THR A 343 64.65 0.70 -3.41
C THR A 343 63.72 0.81 -4.61
N PHE A 344 63.88 1.82 -5.46
CA PHE A 344 63.15 1.91 -6.74
C PHE A 344 63.34 0.65 -7.61
N GLU A 345 64.56 0.11 -7.67
CA GLU A 345 64.90 -1.08 -8.45
C GLU A 345 64.19 -2.34 -7.94
N SER A 346 64.27 -2.63 -6.64
CA SER A 346 63.59 -3.81 -6.06
C SER A 346 62.08 -3.62 -6.04
N SER A 347 61.59 -2.38 -5.99
CA SER A 347 60.17 -2.07 -6.14
C SER A 347 59.65 -2.38 -7.55
N MET A 348 60.43 -2.07 -8.60
CA MET A 348 60.08 -2.38 -9.99
C MET A 348 60.30 -3.85 -10.37
N ASP A 349 61.33 -4.50 -9.83
CA ASP A 349 61.67 -5.88 -10.21
C ASP A 349 60.90 -6.92 -9.36
N GLU A 350 60.79 -6.72 -8.05
CA GLU A 350 60.22 -7.71 -7.12
C GLU A 350 58.84 -7.30 -6.57
N LEU A 351 58.68 -6.12 -5.97
CA LEU A 351 57.40 -5.71 -5.38
C LEU A 351 56.29 -5.69 -6.42
N TYR A 352 56.54 -5.06 -7.59
CA TYR A 352 55.64 -5.10 -8.73
C TYR A 352 55.29 -6.53 -9.15
N THR A 353 56.27 -7.44 -9.22
CA THR A 353 56.04 -8.85 -9.58
C THR A 353 55.14 -9.57 -8.56
N ARG A 354 55.37 -9.34 -7.25
CA ARG A 354 54.54 -9.88 -6.15
C ARG A 354 53.11 -9.33 -6.20
N VAL A 355 52.94 -8.01 -6.32
CA VAL A 355 51.64 -7.33 -6.33
C VAL A 355 50.83 -7.67 -7.59
N ASN A 356 51.45 -7.64 -8.78
CA ASN A 356 50.81 -8.01 -10.04
C ASN A 356 50.42 -9.51 -10.09
N LYS A 357 51.14 -10.38 -9.36
CA LYS A 357 50.67 -11.77 -9.15
C LYS A 357 49.33 -11.81 -8.41
N LYS A 358 49.21 -11.20 -7.21
CA LYS A 358 47.93 -11.19 -6.46
C LYS A 358 46.81 -10.43 -7.19
N TRP A 359 47.13 -9.38 -7.96
CA TRP A 359 46.17 -8.67 -8.81
C TRP A 359 45.60 -9.57 -9.92
N ARG A 360 46.42 -10.40 -10.56
CA ARG A 360 45.96 -11.41 -11.54
C ARG A 360 45.19 -12.55 -10.87
N GLU A 361 45.56 -12.98 -9.67
CA GLU A 361 44.78 -13.95 -8.89
C GLU A 361 43.37 -13.42 -8.58
N LEU A 362 43.25 -12.17 -8.10
CA LEU A 362 41.96 -11.51 -7.88
C LEU A 362 41.13 -11.42 -9.17
N ARG A 363 41.78 -11.08 -10.29
CA ARG A 363 41.16 -11.05 -11.63
C ARG A 363 40.57 -12.42 -12.01
N GLU A 364 41.34 -13.49 -11.88
CA GLU A 364 40.88 -14.85 -12.19
C GLU A 364 39.73 -15.31 -11.28
N MET A 365 39.75 -14.96 -9.99
CA MET A 365 38.67 -15.32 -9.06
C MET A 365 37.37 -14.57 -9.38
N ILE A 366 37.46 -13.31 -9.83
CA ILE A 366 36.30 -12.54 -10.30
C ILE A 366 35.73 -13.13 -11.60
N GLU A 367 36.58 -13.55 -12.56
CA GLU A 367 36.12 -14.23 -13.79
C GLU A 367 35.51 -15.61 -13.54
N LYS A 368 35.91 -16.31 -12.49
CA LYS A 368 35.42 -17.65 -12.11
C LYS A 368 34.26 -17.62 -11.10
N GLU A 369 33.82 -16.43 -10.68
CA GLU A 369 32.89 -16.19 -9.55
C GLU A 369 33.27 -16.92 -8.24
N SER A 370 34.57 -17.17 -8.02
CA SER A 370 35.09 -18.04 -6.95
C SER A 370 35.70 -17.26 -5.78
N TYR A 371 35.39 -15.97 -5.64
CA TYR A 371 35.93 -15.09 -4.58
C TYR A 371 35.26 -15.31 -3.22
N SER A 372 36.06 -15.18 -2.16
CA SER A 372 35.61 -15.13 -0.77
C SER A 372 35.20 -13.70 -0.36
N THR A 373 34.69 -13.52 0.87
CA THR A 373 34.56 -12.19 1.48
C THR A 373 35.90 -11.54 1.82
N GLU A 374 36.98 -12.32 1.95
CA GLU A 374 38.32 -11.78 2.22
C GLU A 374 38.93 -11.15 0.95
N ASP A 375 38.72 -11.77 -0.21
CA ASP A 375 39.19 -11.26 -1.50
C ASP A 375 38.47 -9.96 -1.94
N LEU A 376 37.30 -9.66 -1.38
CA LEU A 376 36.62 -8.40 -1.65
C LEU A 376 37.11 -7.22 -0.79
N LYS A 377 37.86 -7.47 0.31
CA LYS A 377 38.35 -6.38 1.19
C LYS A 377 39.25 -5.38 0.48
N TRP A 378 39.96 -5.79 -0.55
CA TRP A 378 40.78 -4.89 -1.38
C TRP A 378 39.97 -3.78 -2.06
N PHE A 379 38.65 -3.99 -2.22
CA PHE A 379 37.71 -3.03 -2.79
C PHE A 379 36.81 -2.36 -1.71
N GLU A 380 36.97 -2.66 -0.42
CA GLU A 380 36.25 -1.94 0.65
C GLU A 380 36.66 -0.46 0.66
N ALA A 381 35.67 0.45 0.72
CA ALA A 381 35.84 1.88 0.50
C ALA A 381 36.43 2.27 -0.89
N SER A 382 36.23 1.45 -1.91
CA SER A 382 36.49 1.75 -3.32
C SER A 382 35.22 1.55 -4.15
N ASP A 383 35.03 2.33 -5.22
CA ASP A 383 33.98 2.01 -6.20
C ASP A 383 34.42 0.82 -7.06
N LEU A 384 33.84 -0.35 -6.78
CA LEU A 384 34.10 -1.59 -7.51
C LEU A 384 33.85 -1.46 -9.02
N HIS A 385 32.92 -0.61 -9.46
CA HIS A 385 32.68 -0.37 -10.89
C HIS A 385 33.89 0.30 -11.56
N LEU A 386 34.54 1.25 -10.86
CA LEU A 386 35.77 1.90 -11.31
C LEU A 386 36.98 0.95 -11.20
N GLU A 387 37.08 0.15 -10.14
CA GLU A 387 38.17 -0.83 -9.98
C GLU A 387 38.13 -1.93 -11.07
N LEU A 388 36.93 -2.37 -11.47
CA LEU A 388 36.75 -3.28 -12.60
C LEU A 388 37.21 -2.71 -13.94
N LYS A 389 37.38 -1.38 -14.09
CA LYS A 389 38.00 -0.76 -15.28
C LYS A 389 39.49 -1.10 -15.39
N PHE A 390 40.20 -1.18 -14.27
CA PHE A 390 41.63 -1.47 -14.21
C PHE A 390 41.92 -2.98 -14.22
N LEU A 391 41.06 -3.78 -13.57
CA LEU A 391 41.10 -5.25 -13.71
C LEU A 391 40.72 -5.69 -15.13
N PHE A 392 39.69 -5.09 -15.72
CA PHE A 392 39.11 -5.51 -17.00
C PHE A 392 38.91 -4.34 -17.98
N PRO A 393 40.02 -3.77 -18.51
CA PRO A 393 39.95 -2.68 -19.49
C PRO A 393 39.24 -3.08 -20.78
N VAL A 394 39.25 -4.38 -21.14
CA VAL A 394 38.63 -4.95 -22.35
C VAL A 394 37.12 -5.19 -22.20
N TRP A 395 36.57 -5.15 -20.97
CA TRP A 395 35.11 -5.30 -20.79
C TRP A 395 34.38 -4.00 -21.16
N SER A 396 33.17 -4.13 -21.70
CA SER A 396 32.28 -2.98 -21.91
C SER A 396 31.77 -2.42 -20.58
N GLU A 397 31.26 -1.19 -20.61
CA GLU A 397 30.81 -0.51 -19.39
C GLU A 397 29.58 -1.18 -18.78
N GLU A 398 28.68 -1.70 -19.62
CA GLU A 398 27.51 -2.48 -19.22
C GLU A 398 27.94 -3.77 -18.51
N LYS A 399 28.97 -4.45 -19.02
CA LYS A 399 29.52 -5.65 -18.38
C LYS A 399 30.16 -5.33 -17.03
N ARG A 400 30.96 -4.25 -16.94
CA ARG A 400 31.55 -3.80 -15.66
C ARG A 400 30.47 -3.50 -14.62
N LYS A 401 29.47 -2.70 -14.99
CA LYS A 401 28.34 -2.32 -14.13
C LYS A 401 27.51 -3.53 -13.67
N MET A 402 27.24 -4.46 -14.59
CA MET A 402 26.52 -5.70 -14.30
C MET A 402 27.27 -6.58 -13.28
N ILE A 403 28.59 -6.73 -13.42
CA ILE A 403 29.40 -7.52 -12.48
C ILE A 403 29.55 -6.80 -11.12
N ALA A 404 29.73 -5.48 -11.09
CA ALA A 404 29.74 -4.72 -9.83
C ALA A 404 28.43 -4.87 -9.05
N ASN A 405 27.28 -4.69 -9.72
CA ASN A 405 25.96 -4.87 -9.13
C ASN A 405 25.72 -6.32 -8.66
N SER A 406 26.20 -7.31 -9.43
CA SER A 406 26.12 -8.73 -9.08
C SER A 406 26.90 -9.05 -7.81
N ILE A 407 28.09 -8.46 -7.62
CA ILE A 407 28.90 -8.63 -6.42
C ILE A 407 28.23 -7.95 -5.20
N ASP A 408 27.71 -6.74 -5.37
CA ASP A 408 26.99 -5.99 -4.32
C ASP A 408 25.70 -6.70 -3.85
N ASP A 409 24.89 -7.23 -4.78
CA ASP A 409 23.72 -8.08 -4.46
C ASP A 409 24.11 -9.30 -3.62
N LYS A 410 25.12 -10.07 -4.05
CA LYS A 410 25.60 -11.25 -3.31
C LYS A 410 26.13 -10.87 -1.92
N CYS A 411 26.81 -9.73 -1.77
CA CYS A 411 27.27 -9.24 -0.48
C CYS A 411 26.10 -8.88 0.46
N LYS A 412 25.06 -8.21 -0.07
CA LYS A 412 23.83 -7.89 0.67
C LYS A 412 23.09 -9.17 1.11
N LYS A 413 22.98 -10.16 0.21
CA LYS A 413 22.41 -11.47 0.51
C LYS A 413 23.17 -12.22 1.61
N ILE A 414 24.50 -12.16 1.63
CA ILE A 414 25.31 -12.78 2.69
C ILE A 414 25.11 -12.09 4.05
N LYS A 415 24.95 -10.76 4.07
CA LYS A 415 24.58 -10.05 5.30
C LYS A 415 23.21 -10.51 5.80
N GLN A 416 22.21 -10.52 4.92
CA GLN A 416 20.85 -10.98 5.23
C GLN A 416 20.83 -12.46 5.67
N LEU A 417 21.63 -13.33 5.06
CA LEU A 417 21.78 -14.73 5.46
C LEU A 417 22.27 -14.87 6.91
N LYS A 418 23.30 -14.10 7.31
CA LYS A 418 23.80 -14.10 8.70
C LYS A 418 22.75 -13.64 9.70
N GLU A 419 21.85 -12.74 9.31
CA GLU A 419 20.72 -12.26 10.12
C GLU A 419 19.54 -13.26 10.13
N MET A 420 19.29 -13.96 9.02
CA MET A 420 18.14 -14.85 8.82
C MET A 420 18.33 -16.31 9.25
N VAL A 421 19.57 -16.80 9.35
CA VAL A 421 19.88 -18.20 9.73
C VAL A 421 19.24 -18.60 11.06
N THR A 422 19.35 -17.79 12.10
CA THR A 422 18.74 -18.11 13.42
C THR A 422 17.21 -18.13 13.37
N PRO A 423 16.51 -17.11 12.82
CA PRO A 423 15.08 -17.17 12.54
C PRO A 423 14.64 -18.42 11.75
N TRP A 424 15.37 -18.79 10.69
CA TRP A 424 15.04 -19.96 9.87
C TRP A 424 15.26 -21.29 10.60
N THR A 425 16.28 -21.40 11.45
CA THR A 425 16.45 -22.57 12.34
C THR A 425 15.26 -22.71 13.30
N LYS A 426 14.81 -21.61 13.94
CA LYS A 426 13.62 -21.67 14.80
C LYS A 426 12.35 -22.01 14.01
N LEU A 427 12.23 -21.56 12.74
CA LEU A 427 11.12 -21.96 11.86
C LEU A 427 11.14 -23.46 11.58
N ARG A 428 12.30 -24.04 11.28
CA ARG A 428 12.47 -25.49 11.10
C ARG A 428 11.98 -26.25 12.34
N ASP A 429 12.48 -25.87 13.50
CA ASP A 429 12.28 -26.61 14.75
C ASP A 429 10.83 -26.47 15.26
N ALA A 430 10.22 -25.28 15.12
CA ALA A 430 8.80 -25.05 15.40
C ALA A 430 7.87 -25.82 14.45
N THR A 431 8.25 -25.94 13.17
CA THR A 431 7.46 -26.67 12.16
C THR A 431 7.41 -28.16 12.46
N GLU A 432 8.55 -28.80 12.74
CA GLU A 432 8.57 -30.22 13.09
C GLU A 432 7.86 -30.46 14.45
N THR A 433 7.99 -29.55 15.42
CA THR A 433 7.27 -29.60 16.72
C THR A 433 5.74 -29.59 16.55
N LEU A 434 5.21 -28.74 15.66
CA LEU A 434 3.76 -28.68 15.39
C LEU A 434 3.28 -29.85 14.51
N LYS A 435 4.12 -30.29 13.56
CA LYS A 435 3.85 -31.46 12.71
C LYS A 435 3.77 -32.77 13.51
N GLU A 436 4.57 -32.93 14.56
CA GLU A 436 4.57 -34.10 15.46
C GLU A 436 3.17 -34.36 16.05
N TYR A 437 2.48 -33.31 16.49
CA TYR A 437 1.15 -33.40 17.14
C TYR A 437 -0.04 -33.20 16.18
N HIS A 438 0.20 -32.93 14.89
CA HIS A 438 -0.89 -32.79 13.93
C HIS A 438 -1.60 -34.13 13.69
N LYS A 439 -2.94 -34.12 13.61
CA LYS A 439 -3.79 -35.31 13.38
C LYS A 439 -3.36 -36.18 12.17
N SER A 440 -2.77 -35.54 11.16
CA SER A 440 -2.28 -36.16 9.92
C SER A 440 -0.75 -36.30 9.88
N ASN A 441 -0.05 -36.31 11.02
CA ASN A 441 1.42 -36.36 11.11
C ASN A 441 2.07 -37.46 10.25
N HIS A 442 1.43 -38.63 10.17
CA HIS A 442 1.85 -39.80 9.40
C HIS A 442 1.54 -39.73 7.89
N THR A 443 0.74 -38.76 7.43
CA THR A 443 0.48 -38.51 6.00
C THR A 443 1.13 -37.23 5.47
N ILE A 444 1.50 -36.28 6.35
CA ILE A 444 2.29 -35.10 5.99
C ILE A 444 3.68 -35.55 5.53
N LYS A 445 4.02 -35.23 4.27
CA LYS A 445 5.32 -35.57 3.69
C LYS A 445 6.25 -34.36 3.66
N ASN A 446 7.55 -34.62 3.57
CA ASN A 446 8.53 -33.58 3.29
C ASN A 446 8.52 -33.30 1.78
N ASP A 447 7.95 -32.17 1.38
CA ASP A 447 7.90 -31.74 -0.02
C ASP A 447 9.24 -31.19 -0.52
N LYS A 448 9.34 -30.89 -1.82
CA LYS A 448 10.56 -30.37 -2.44
C LYS A 448 11.04 -29.08 -1.76
N ASN A 449 10.15 -28.15 -1.43
CA ASN A 449 10.53 -26.87 -0.84
C ASN A 449 11.04 -27.06 0.59
N TRP A 450 10.45 -27.97 1.36
CA TRP A 450 10.96 -28.31 2.70
C TRP A 450 12.37 -28.89 2.64
N ASN A 451 12.58 -29.89 1.78
CA ASN A 451 13.89 -30.54 1.66
C ASN A 451 14.96 -29.58 1.13
N THR A 452 14.63 -28.72 0.15
CA THR A 452 15.53 -27.66 -0.32
C THR A 452 15.84 -26.66 0.79
N PHE A 453 14.84 -26.16 1.52
CA PHE A 453 15.06 -25.21 2.62
C PHE A 453 15.97 -25.77 3.72
N VAL A 454 15.70 -26.99 4.20
CA VAL A 454 16.51 -27.62 5.26
C VAL A 454 17.94 -27.86 4.79
N GLN A 455 18.13 -28.41 3.58
CA GLN A 455 19.47 -28.66 3.03
C GLN A 455 20.25 -27.37 2.82
N SER A 456 19.64 -26.33 2.25
CA SER A 456 20.31 -25.04 2.00
C SER A 456 20.59 -24.27 3.29
N LEU A 457 19.73 -24.41 4.31
CA LEU A 457 19.97 -23.85 5.65
C LEU A 457 21.15 -24.54 6.34
N GLU A 458 21.21 -25.88 6.34
CA GLU A 458 22.32 -26.64 6.94
C GLU A 458 23.64 -26.42 6.18
N ASN A 459 23.60 -26.36 4.85
CA ASN A 459 24.72 -25.96 4.00
C ASN A 459 25.24 -24.56 4.40
N SER A 460 24.34 -23.58 4.59
CA SER A 460 24.72 -22.24 5.02
C SER A 460 25.33 -22.22 6.43
N PHE A 461 24.80 -23.04 7.35
CA PHE A 461 25.26 -23.12 8.74
C PHE A 461 26.62 -23.79 8.88
N ASN A 462 26.99 -24.66 7.94
CA ASN A 462 28.33 -25.24 7.85
C ASN A 462 29.31 -24.29 7.15
N ALA A 463 28.94 -23.74 5.98
CA ALA A 463 29.79 -22.81 5.24
C ALA A 463 30.09 -21.51 6.02
N LEU A 464 29.17 -21.00 6.84
CA LEU A 464 29.39 -19.85 7.73
C LEU A 464 30.33 -20.15 8.93
N LYS A 465 30.74 -21.40 9.14
CA LYS A 465 31.78 -21.79 10.13
C LYS A 465 33.14 -22.06 9.48
N GLU A 466 33.19 -22.24 8.17
CA GLU A 466 34.43 -22.32 7.41
C GLU A 466 35.08 -20.93 7.33
N ARG A 467 36.41 -20.86 7.17
CA ARG A 467 37.12 -19.57 7.20
C ARG A 467 36.81 -18.68 6.00
N GLU A 468 36.75 -19.26 4.80
CA GLU A 468 36.71 -18.53 3.52
C GLU A 468 35.70 -19.15 2.54
N PRO A 469 34.39 -19.21 2.86
CA PRO A 469 33.38 -19.70 1.94
C PRO A 469 33.22 -18.77 0.72
N ALA A 470 33.05 -19.37 -0.47
CA ALA A 470 32.83 -18.62 -1.71
C ALA A 470 31.49 -17.87 -1.68
N ILE A 471 31.50 -16.60 -2.08
CA ILE A 471 30.34 -15.70 -2.01
C ILE A 471 29.16 -16.22 -2.83
N GLN A 472 29.43 -16.77 -4.02
CA GLN A 472 28.42 -17.37 -4.89
C GLN A 472 27.66 -18.52 -4.23
N TYR A 473 28.33 -19.32 -3.39
CA TYR A 473 27.71 -20.45 -2.70
C TYR A 473 26.77 -19.97 -1.58
N LEU A 474 27.22 -19.05 -0.73
CA LEU A 474 26.38 -18.48 0.32
C LEU A 474 25.18 -17.70 -0.24
N SER A 475 25.37 -16.90 -1.30
CA SER A 475 24.27 -16.22 -1.98
C SER A 475 23.24 -17.21 -2.51
N LYS A 476 23.68 -18.34 -3.09
CA LYS A 476 22.77 -19.40 -3.55
C LYS A 476 21.98 -20.02 -2.39
N CYS A 477 22.63 -20.34 -1.26
CA CYS A 477 21.91 -20.89 -0.11
C CYS A 477 20.87 -19.89 0.45
N TYR A 478 21.18 -18.59 0.44
CA TYR A 478 20.20 -17.55 0.77
C TYR A 478 19.03 -17.54 -0.22
N ASP A 479 19.30 -17.52 -1.53
CA ASP A 479 18.29 -17.50 -2.59
C ASP A 479 17.38 -18.76 -2.56
N GLU A 480 17.92 -19.92 -2.16
CA GLU A 480 17.15 -21.16 -1.95
C GLU A 480 16.29 -21.12 -0.67
N CYS A 481 16.77 -20.56 0.44
CA CYS A 481 15.99 -20.43 1.68
C CYS A 481 14.90 -19.34 1.58
N ILE A 482 15.24 -18.16 1.01
CA ILE A 482 14.32 -17.02 0.88
C ILE A 482 13.16 -17.32 -0.07
N SER A 483 13.40 -18.09 -1.14
CA SER A 483 12.35 -18.48 -2.09
C SER A 483 11.34 -19.48 -1.51
N CYS A 484 11.74 -20.26 -0.49
CA CYS A 484 10.84 -21.20 0.17
C CYS A 484 9.87 -20.54 1.17
N PHE A 485 10.36 -19.61 2.02
CA PHE A 485 9.60 -19.05 3.15
C PHE A 485 9.71 -17.54 3.37
N GLY A 486 10.62 -16.85 2.67
CA GLY A 486 10.83 -15.41 2.78
C GLY A 486 11.32 -14.95 4.16
N ASN A 487 11.25 -13.63 4.39
CA ASN A 487 11.65 -12.98 5.64
C ASN A 487 10.62 -13.08 6.78
N GLY A 488 9.53 -13.84 6.60
CA GLY A 488 8.47 -13.95 7.61
C GLY A 488 8.94 -14.47 8.95
N ALA A 489 9.93 -15.38 8.95
CA ALA A 489 10.52 -15.96 10.17
C ALA A 489 11.16 -14.90 11.08
N PHE A 490 11.68 -13.80 10.52
CA PHE A 490 12.33 -12.72 11.29
C PHE A 490 11.35 -11.95 12.17
N GLN A 491 10.10 -11.83 11.73
CA GLN A 491 9.06 -11.08 12.43
C GLN A 491 8.51 -11.88 13.63
N CYS A 492 8.43 -13.21 13.49
CA CYS A 492 7.83 -14.10 14.50
C CYS A 492 8.85 -14.85 15.39
N VAL A 493 10.11 -14.41 15.50
CA VAL A 493 11.18 -15.14 16.23
C VAL A 493 10.80 -15.52 17.66
N GLU A 494 10.11 -14.65 18.41
CA GLU A 494 9.62 -14.97 19.76
C GLU A 494 8.54 -16.06 19.75
N LEU A 495 7.61 -16.03 18.79
CA LEU A 495 6.59 -17.07 18.66
C LEU A 495 7.21 -18.43 18.30
N LEU A 496 8.16 -18.45 17.36
CA LEU A 496 8.87 -19.68 16.98
C LEU A 496 9.64 -20.27 18.17
N ASP A 497 10.26 -19.42 18.97
CA ASP A 497 10.95 -19.81 20.21
C ASP A 497 9.98 -20.36 21.27
N LEU A 498 8.84 -19.70 21.48
CA LEU A 498 7.80 -20.17 22.40
C LEU A 498 7.22 -21.53 21.98
N ILE A 499 6.98 -21.77 20.68
CA ILE A 499 6.49 -23.07 20.16
C ILE A 499 7.50 -24.19 20.47
N VAL A 500 8.79 -23.97 20.23
CA VAL A 500 9.85 -24.95 20.51
C VAL A 500 10.01 -25.20 22.01
N ASN A 501 10.07 -24.13 22.82
CA ASN A 501 10.36 -24.21 24.25
C ASN A 501 9.15 -24.65 25.10
N LYS A 502 7.91 -24.53 24.60
CA LYS A 502 6.67 -24.92 25.30
C LYS A 502 5.97 -26.11 24.62
N LYS A 503 6.75 -27.09 24.15
CA LYS A 503 6.25 -28.30 23.45
C LYS A 503 5.09 -29.03 24.15
N GLU A 504 5.11 -29.14 25.48
CA GLU A 504 4.00 -29.75 26.25
C GLU A 504 2.69 -28.96 26.17
N LEU A 505 2.73 -27.64 25.94
CA LEU A 505 1.53 -26.82 25.71
C LEU A 505 0.92 -27.14 24.33
N ILE A 506 1.76 -27.23 23.29
CA ILE A 506 1.32 -27.60 21.93
C ILE A 506 0.63 -28.97 21.93
N LYS A 507 1.25 -29.94 22.63
CA LYS A 507 0.68 -31.27 22.89
C LYS A 507 -0.69 -31.17 23.58
N GLN A 508 -0.83 -30.41 24.66
CA GLN A 508 -2.11 -30.22 25.35
C GLN A 508 -3.19 -29.58 24.46
N LEU A 509 -2.83 -28.56 23.67
CA LEU A 509 -3.75 -27.93 22.70
C LEU A 509 -4.18 -28.88 21.56
N ALA A 510 -3.36 -29.89 21.24
CA ALA A 510 -3.65 -30.90 20.21
C ALA A 510 -4.40 -32.13 20.75
N THR A 511 -4.14 -32.56 21.99
CA THR A 511 -4.61 -33.86 22.52
C THR A 511 -5.56 -33.77 23.73
N SER A 512 -5.70 -32.63 24.39
CA SER A 512 -6.66 -32.47 25.49
C SER A 512 -8.07 -32.33 24.92
N GLU A 513 -9.03 -33.08 25.46
CA GLU A 513 -10.42 -33.03 25.01
C GLU A 513 -11.01 -31.62 25.10
N ASN A 514 -10.69 -30.90 26.18
CA ASN A 514 -11.11 -29.50 26.42
C ASN A 514 -10.59 -28.49 25.38
N PHE A 515 -9.62 -28.85 24.53
CA PHE A 515 -9.07 -27.96 23.49
C PHE A 515 -9.27 -28.52 22.07
N ALA A 516 -9.10 -29.83 21.90
CA ALA A 516 -9.18 -30.54 20.64
C ALA A 516 -10.63 -30.84 20.19
N ASN A 517 -11.56 -31.05 21.11
CA ASN A 517 -13.00 -31.14 20.80
C ASN A 517 -13.61 -29.72 20.81
N LYS A 518 -14.34 -29.35 19.75
CA LYS A 518 -14.96 -28.01 19.60
C LYS A 518 -16.06 -27.76 20.63
N GLU A 519 -16.83 -28.79 20.95
CA GLU A 519 -17.96 -28.71 21.88
C GLU A 519 -17.45 -28.59 23.32
N HIS A 520 -16.50 -29.44 23.72
CA HIS A 520 -15.87 -29.34 25.04
C HIS A 520 -15.09 -28.03 25.19
N PHE A 521 -14.45 -27.51 24.13
CA PHE A 521 -13.81 -26.19 24.18
C PHE A 521 -14.82 -25.05 24.36
N ALA A 522 -15.97 -25.09 23.69
CA ALA A 522 -17.03 -24.11 23.92
C ALA A 522 -17.50 -24.14 25.38
N ASN A 523 -17.83 -25.32 25.90
CA ASN A 523 -18.28 -25.52 27.28
C ASN A 523 -17.21 -25.10 28.31
N THR A 524 -15.93 -25.38 28.03
CA THR A 524 -14.77 -24.97 28.84
C THR A 524 -14.66 -23.44 28.89
N MET A 525 -14.73 -22.78 27.73
CA MET A 525 -14.61 -21.32 27.64
C MET A 525 -15.82 -20.60 28.26
N GLU A 526 -17.03 -21.13 28.08
CA GLU A 526 -18.25 -20.60 28.71
C GLU A 526 -18.23 -20.74 30.24
N THR A 527 -17.81 -21.90 30.76
CA THR A 527 -17.70 -22.11 32.22
C THR A 527 -16.71 -21.13 32.85
N LEU A 528 -15.60 -20.83 32.17
CA LEU A 528 -14.59 -19.89 32.66
C LEU A 528 -15.02 -18.42 32.51
N ASP A 529 -15.69 -18.03 31.41
CA ASP A 529 -16.22 -16.67 31.19
C ASP A 529 -17.29 -16.28 32.22
N ASN A 530 -18.20 -17.22 32.55
CA ASN A 530 -19.23 -17.03 33.55
C ASN A 530 -18.65 -16.88 34.98
N CYS A 531 -17.37 -17.15 35.18
CA CYS A 531 -16.70 -16.89 36.45
C CYS A 531 -16.29 -15.42 36.55
N LYS A 532 -16.72 -14.74 37.60
CA LYS A 532 -16.47 -13.30 37.83
C LYS A 532 -15.04 -12.98 38.28
N GLU A 533 -14.11 -13.93 38.24
CA GLU A 533 -12.71 -13.72 38.60
C GLU A 533 -11.86 -13.30 37.40
N VAL A 534 -11.14 -12.19 37.56
CA VAL A 534 -10.33 -11.55 36.50
C VAL A 534 -9.31 -12.51 35.87
N ARG A 535 -8.75 -13.47 36.64
CA ARG A 535 -7.80 -14.48 36.12
C ARG A 535 -8.41 -15.30 34.97
N PHE A 536 -9.64 -15.76 35.12
CA PHE A 536 -10.28 -16.61 34.13
C PHE A 536 -10.70 -15.83 32.89
N GLN A 537 -11.25 -14.63 33.05
CA GLN A 537 -11.65 -13.75 31.94
C GLN A 537 -10.44 -13.36 31.06
N GLN A 538 -9.30 -13.04 31.69
CA GLN A 538 -8.06 -12.75 30.94
C GLN A 538 -7.54 -14.01 30.21
N LEU A 539 -7.55 -15.18 30.87
CA LEU A 539 -7.12 -16.43 30.26
C LEU A 539 -8.02 -16.89 29.09
N VAL A 540 -9.35 -16.81 29.22
CA VAL A 540 -10.30 -17.17 28.15
C VAL A 540 -10.11 -16.31 26.91
N SER A 541 -9.86 -15.00 27.08
CA SER A 541 -9.58 -14.11 25.94
C SER A 541 -8.35 -14.55 25.13
N ALA A 542 -7.31 -15.04 25.81
CA ALA A 542 -6.11 -15.58 25.18
C ALA A 542 -6.36 -16.96 24.56
N LEU A 543 -7.01 -17.88 25.29
CA LEU A 543 -7.31 -19.25 24.84
C LEU A 543 -8.20 -19.28 23.60
N ARG A 544 -9.23 -18.42 23.50
CA ARG A 544 -10.07 -18.31 22.30
C ARG A 544 -9.27 -17.87 21.07
N ALA A 545 -8.44 -16.84 21.20
CA ALA A 545 -7.61 -16.36 20.10
C ALA A 545 -6.51 -17.37 19.71
N VAL A 546 -5.90 -18.03 20.69
CA VAL A 546 -4.85 -19.03 20.47
C VAL A 546 -5.40 -20.30 19.82
N ASN A 547 -6.42 -20.92 20.42
CA ASN A 547 -7.02 -22.15 19.89
C ASN A 547 -7.72 -21.87 18.55
N GLY A 548 -8.41 -20.73 18.40
CA GLY A 548 -9.05 -20.34 17.14
C GLY A 548 -8.07 -20.30 15.96
N ASN A 549 -6.98 -19.52 16.07
CA ASN A 549 -5.98 -19.43 15.01
C ASN A 549 -5.22 -20.74 14.78
N ILE A 550 -4.79 -21.46 15.83
CA ILE A 550 -4.08 -22.73 15.67
C ILE A 550 -4.99 -23.79 15.03
N ARG A 551 -6.29 -23.80 15.33
CA ARG A 551 -7.24 -24.68 14.64
C ARG A 551 -7.44 -24.30 13.18
N GLU A 552 -7.75 -23.03 12.89
CA GLU A 552 -8.02 -22.56 11.53
C GLU A 552 -6.84 -22.83 10.58
N TYR A 553 -5.61 -22.60 11.05
CA TYR A 553 -4.40 -22.71 10.23
C TYR A 553 -3.67 -24.05 10.33
N ILE A 554 -3.81 -24.80 11.43
CA ILE A 554 -3.05 -26.03 11.69
C ILE A 554 -3.96 -27.22 11.98
N TRP A 555 -4.68 -27.27 13.10
CA TRP A 555 -5.36 -28.51 13.53
C TRP A 555 -6.58 -28.91 12.70
N ASP A 556 -7.37 -27.97 12.20
CA ASP A 556 -8.54 -28.29 11.36
C ASP A 556 -8.18 -28.34 9.86
N ALA A 557 -7.08 -27.70 9.44
CA ALA A 557 -6.62 -27.64 8.06
C ALA A 557 -6.25 -29.01 7.44
N ASP A 558 -6.28 -29.08 6.10
CA ASP A 558 -5.89 -30.24 5.29
C ASP A 558 -4.43 -30.13 4.84
N LEU A 559 -3.52 -30.10 5.82
CA LEU A 559 -2.08 -30.01 5.58
C LEU A 559 -1.53 -31.37 5.13
N LYS A 560 -0.88 -31.38 3.97
CA LYS A 560 -0.32 -32.58 3.29
C LYS A 560 1.20 -32.53 3.12
N GLU A 561 1.79 -31.34 3.20
CA GLU A 561 3.21 -31.09 2.97
C GLU A 561 3.81 -30.29 4.12
N THR A 562 5.06 -30.57 4.49
CA THR A 562 5.69 -29.91 5.65
C THR A 562 5.90 -28.42 5.42
N SER A 563 6.15 -27.97 4.18
CA SER A 563 6.20 -26.53 3.87
C SER A 563 4.85 -25.82 4.04
N GLN A 564 3.72 -26.54 4.03
CA GLN A 564 2.40 -25.95 4.32
C GLN A 564 2.26 -25.69 5.83
N VAL A 565 2.78 -26.58 6.70
CA VAL A 565 2.85 -26.37 8.15
C VAL A 565 3.70 -25.12 8.47
N ALA A 566 4.88 -25.00 7.87
CA ALA A 566 5.74 -23.82 8.03
C ALA A 566 5.04 -22.52 7.56
N LYS A 567 4.36 -22.55 6.41
CA LYS A 567 3.58 -21.41 5.89
C LYS A 567 2.39 -21.05 6.78
N ALA A 568 1.73 -22.03 7.40
CA ALA A 568 0.64 -21.80 8.36
C ALA A 568 1.12 -21.06 9.62
N ILE A 569 2.27 -21.46 10.18
CA ILE A 569 2.89 -20.77 11.33
C ILE A 569 3.19 -19.30 11.00
N LEU A 570 3.75 -19.04 9.82
CA LEU A 570 4.03 -17.68 9.34
C LEU A 570 2.75 -16.87 9.02
N ALA A 571 1.63 -17.55 8.70
CA ALA A 571 0.36 -16.91 8.42
C ALA A 571 -0.38 -16.46 9.69
N ILE A 572 -0.34 -17.26 10.76
CA ILE A 572 -0.95 -16.93 12.06
C ILE A 572 -0.42 -15.59 12.58
N HIS A 573 0.91 -15.43 12.68
CA HIS A 573 1.53 -14.20 13.18
C HIS A 573 1.22 -12.97 12.29
N LYS A 574 1.04 -13.16 10.98
CA LYS A 574 0.68 -12.07 10.05
C LYS A 574 -0.78 -11.63 10.13
N ARG A 575 -1.67 -12.46 10.69
CA ARG A 575 -3.11 -12.16 10.82
C ARG A 575 -3.46 -11.58 12.18
N ASP A 576 -2.75 -11.99 13.23
CA ASP A 576 -2.91 -11.46 14.59
C ASP A 576 -1.52 -11.14 15.17
N ASN A 577 -1.10 -9.88 15.08
CA ASN A 577 0.20 -9.42 15.59
C ASN A 577 0.33 -9.66 17.11
N ASP A 578 -0.79 -9.59 17.85
CA ASP A 578 -0.84 -9.86 19.29
C ASP A 578 -0.85 -11.37 19.59
N PHE A 579 -0.91 -12.25 18.58
CA PHE A 579 -0.92 -13.70 18.79
C PHE A 579 0.26 -14.16 19.64
N THR A 580 1.47 -13.61 19.41
CA THR A 580 2.65 -13.93 20.23
C THR A 580 2.40 -13.63 21.71
N VAL A 581 1.77 -12.49 22.03
CA VAL A 581 1.47 -12.06 23.40
C VAL A 581 0.36 -12.92 24.03
N LYS A 582 -0.68 -13.26 23.25
CA LYS A 582 -1.78 -14.14 23.67
C LYS A 582 -1.27 -15.58 23.91
N PHE A 583 -0.45 -16.09 23.00
CA PHE A 583 0.21 -17.39 23.10
C PHE A 583 1.13 -17.46 24.32
N LYS A 584 1.93 -16.40 24.58
CA LYS A 584 2.77 -16.28 25.76
C LYS A 584 1.97 -16.35 27.07
N LYS A 585 0.84 -15.63 27.17
CA LYS A 585 -0.08 -15.75 28.33
C LYS A 585 -0.58 -17.20 28.52
N CYS A 586 -0.94 -17.90 27.45
CA CYS A 586 -1.28 -19.32 27.52
C CYS A 586 -0.09 -20.23 27.89
N CYS A 587 1.16 -19.81 27.61
CA CYS A 587 2.37 -20.51 28.03
C CYS A 587 2.73 -20.29 29.50
N ASP A 588 2.23 -19.23 30.13
CA ASP A 588 2.55 -18.86 31.52
C ASP A 588 1.58 -19.52 32.52
N GLU A 589 0.42 -20.00 32.05
CA GLU A 589 -0.58 -20.76 32.82
C GLU A 589 -0.42 -22.28 32.65
N ASP A 590 -0.75 -23.04 33.68
CA ASP A 590 -0.72 -24.52 33.66
C ASP A 590 -2.00 -25.09 33.03
N LEU A 591 -2.04 -25.15 31.70
CA LEU A 591 -3.21 -25.66 30.97
C LEU A 591 -3.51 -27.14 31.23
N SER A 592 -2.62 -27.91 31.87
CA SER A 592 -2.92 -29.28 32.29
C SER A 592 -4.04 -29.33 33.34
N ARG A 593 -4.18 -28.24 34.11
CA ARG A 593 -5.18 -28.09 35.17
C ARG A 593 -6.49 -27.49 34.70
N VAL A 594 -6.69 -27.25 33.40
CA VAL A 594 -7.90 -26.55 32.91
C VAL A 594 -9.20 -27.30 33.23
N SER A 595 -9.21 -28.63 33.28
CA SER A 595 -10.37 -29.39 33.80
C SER A 595 -10.68 -29.02 35.26
N PHE A 596 -9.65 -28.97 36.11
CA PHE A 596 -9.78 -28.55 37.51
C PHE A 596 -10.20 -27.08 37.64
N LEU A 597 -9.72 -26.18 36.77
CA LEU A 597 -10.15 -24.78 36.76
C LEU A 597 -11.61 -24.61 36.31
N VAL A 598 -12.10 -25.45 35.39
CA VAL A 598 -13.52 -25.52 35.00
C VAL A 598 -14.38 -26.04 36.15
N GLU A 599 -13.96 -27.10 36.85
CA GLU A 599 -14.62 -27.62 38.05
C GLU A 599 -14.65 -26.58 39.19
N GLU A 600 -13.53 -25.88 39.43
CA GLU A 600 -13.39 -24.79 40.41
C GLU A 600 -14.33 -23.63 40.07
N ALA A 601 -14.33 -23.17 38.81
CA ALA A 601 -15.17 -22.07 38.33
C ALA A 601 -16.67 -22.41 38.37
N GLY A 602 -17.06 -23.62 37.97
CA GLY A 602 -18.45 -24.09 38.05
C GLY A 602 -18.94 -24.19 39.49
N ARG A 603 -18.11 -24.72 40.40
CA ARG A 603 -18.43 -24.79 41.84
C ARG A 603 -18.54 -23.40 42.47
N LEU A 604 -17.68 -22.45 42.11
CA LEU A 604 -17.75 -21.06 42.57
C LEU A 604 -19.06 -20.37 42.11
N GLN A 605 -19.48 -20.59 40.86
CA GLN A 605 -20.74 -20.06 40.32
C GLN A 605 -21.97 -20.64 41.02
N ALA A 606 -21.97 -21.95 41.30
CA ALA A 606 -23.04 -22.60 42.05
C ALA A 606 -23.18 -22.00 43.46
N VAL A 607 -22.07 -21.83 44.19
CA VAL A 607 -22.08 -21.21 45.53
C VAL A 607 -22.56 -19.76 45.49
N GLN A 608 -22.15 -18.96 44.49
CA GLN A 608 -22.65 -17.60 44.32
C GLN A 608 -24.17 -17.59 44.08
N SER A 609 -24.66 -18.43 43.17
CA SER A 609 -26.10 -18.53 42.85
C SER A 609 -26.92 -19.04 44.06
N PHE A 610 -26.39 -19.98 44.83
CA PHE A 610 -27.02 -20.47 46.06
C PHE A 610 -27.19 -19.36 47.10
N SER A 611 -26.13 -18.59 47.38
CA SER A 611 -26.20 -17.48 48.34
C SER A 611 -27.19 -16.38 47.92
N LEU A 612 -27.35 -16.15 46.61
CA LEU A 612 -28.33 -15.23 46.04
C LEU A 612 -29.76 -15.74 46.25
N LEU A 613 -30.01 -17.02 46.02
CA LEU A 613 -31.32 -17.64 46.24
C LEU A 613 -31.67 -17.79 47.74
N GLU A 614 -30.69 -18.00 48.63
CA GLU A 614 -30.92 -17.95 50.09
C GLU A 614 -31.30 -16.53 50.54
N LYS A 615 -30.59 -15.49 50.07
CA LYS A 615 -30.95 -14.08 50.30
C LYS A 615 -32.38 -13.81 49.80
N ALA A 616 -32.75 -14.34 48.63
CA ALA A 616 -34.09 -14.24 48.09
C ALA A 616 -35.14 -14.98 48.94
N ASN A 617 -34.84 -16.16 49.50
CA ASN A 617 -35.76 -16.90 50.37
C ASN A 617 -36.03 -16.17 51.71
N GLN A 618 -35.12 -15.30 52.14
CA GLN A 618 -35.24 -14.54 53.39
C GLN A 618 -35.97 -13.18 53.26
N ILE A 619 -35.82 -12.47 52.13
CA ILE A 619 -36.35 -11.10 51.94
C ILE A 619 -36.99 -10.85 50.56
N GLY A 620 -37.22 -11.88 49.76
CA GLY A 620 -37.73 -11.75 48.40
C GLY A 620 -39.21 -11.43 48.30
N GLN A 621 -39.58 -10.72 47.23
CA GLN A 621 -40.95 -10.48 46.80
C GLN A 621 -41.10 -10.74 45.30
N TRP A 622 -42.04 -11.62 44.97
CA TRP A 622 -42.52 -11.84 43.60
C TRP A 622 -43.36 -10.64 43.18
N ASN A 623 -42.96 -9.96 42.12
CA ASN A 623 -43.73 -8.90 41.48
C ASN A 623 -44.21 -9.40 40.11
N PHE A 624 -45.50 -9.24 39.84
CA PHE A 624 -46.14 -9.61 38.58
C PHE A 624 -46.56 -8.35 37.80
N ALA A 625 -46.75 -8.45 36.49
CA ALA A 625 -47.19 -7.31 35.68
C ALA A 625 -48.62 -6.86 36.05
N GLY A 626 -48.93 -5.59 35.77
CA GLY A 626 -50.32 -5.10 35.70
C GLY A 626 -50.89 -5.22 34.28
N CYS A 627 -52.22 -5.18 34.14
CA CYS A 627 -52.92 -5.26 32.85
C CYS A 627 -52.35 -4.26 31.81
N ASP A 628 -52.14 -3.00 32.22
CA ASP A 628 -51.56 -1.96 31.36
C ASP A 628 -50.16 -2.33 30.83
N GLN A 629 -49.34 -3.00 31.63
CA GLN A 629 -47.96 -3.37 31.25
C GLN A 629 -47.95 -4.50 30.23
N VAL A 630 -48.85 -5.47 30.36
CA VAL A 630 -49.02 -6.57 29.40
C VAL A 630 -49.62 -6.07 28.08
N LEU A 631 -50.58 -5.14 28.14
CA LEU A 631 -51.26 -4.62 26.94
C LEU A 631 -50.44 -3.57 26.18
N GLN A 632 -49.60 -2.77 26.86
CA GLN A 632 -48.67 -1.84 26.20
C GLN A 632 -47.59 -2.56 25.40
N ALA A 633 -47.09 -3.71 25.89
CA ALA A 633 -46.14 -4.55 25.16
C ALA A 633 -46.69 -4.98 23.79
N SER A 634 -47.98 -5.29 23.71
CA SER A 634 -48.66 -5.70 22.46
C SER A 634 -49.07 -4.56 21.52
N SER A 635 -48.96 -3.28 21.91
CA SER A 635 -49.53 -2.16 21.12
C SER A 635 -48.53 -1.40 20.24
N ILE A 636 -47.29 -1.88 20.11
CA ILE A 636 -46.21 -1.23 19.36
C ILE A 636 -45.65 -2.24 18.35
N VAL A 637 -45.33 -1.78 17.13
CA VAL A 637 -44.60 -2.61 16.15
C VAL A 637 -43.15 -2.72 16.63
N ILE A 638 -42.87 -3.78 17.38
CA ILE A 638 -41.60 -4.03 18.07
C ILE A 638 -40.81 -5.14 17.37
N ASP A 639 -39.50 -4.97 17.31
CA ASP A 639 -38.55 -5.97 16.82
C ASP A 639 -38.36 -7.08 17.86
N ASN A 640 -38.28 -8.36 17.44
CA ASN A 640 -38.35 -9.55 18.30
C ASN A 640 -37.32 -9.57 19.44
N SER A 641 -36.25 -8.77 19.34
CA SER A 641 -35.26 -8.59 20.41
C SER A 641 -35.80 -7.85 21.64
N GLU A 642 -36.97 -7.21 21.58
CA GLU A 642 -37.56 -6.43 22.68
C GLU A 642 -38.75 -7.12 23.36
N GLU A 643 -39.59 -7.90 22.67
CA GLU A 643 -40.66 -8.66 23.35
C GLU A 643 -40.05 -9.64 24.38
N ARG A 644 -38.92 -10.30 24.04
CA ARG A 644 -38.15 -11.14 24.98
C ARG A 644 -37.50 -10.37 26.15
N LYS A 645 -37.29 -9.06 26.02
CA LYS A 645 -36.85 -8.21 27.15
C LYS A 645 -38.03 -7.85 28.05
N GLN A 646 -39.22 -7.68 27.48
CA GLN A 646 -40.44 -7.30 28.19
C GLN A 646 -41.08 -8.47 28.94
N THR A 647 -41.11 -9.69 28.37
CA THR A 647 -41.55 -10.90 29.09
C THR A 647 -40.71 -11.15 30.35
N ASN A 648 -39.40 -10.86 30.27
CA ASN A 648 -38.48 -10.88 31.40
C ASN A 648 -38.85 -9.90 32.53
N GLU A 649 -39.58 -8.82 32.24
CA GLU A 649 -40.06 -7.86 33.24
C GLU A 649 -41.47 -8.18 33.79
N TRP A 650 -42.17 -9.17 33.24
CA TRP A 650 -43.52 -9.54 33.70
C TRP A 650 -43.50 -10.35 35.00
N LEU A 651 -42.48 -11.19 35.22
CA LEU A 651 -42.24 -11.88 36.49
C LEU A 651 -40.84 -11.53 37.02
N VAL A 652 -40.79 -10.76 38.10
CA VAL A 652 -39.56 -10.24 38.70
C VAL A 652 -39.47 -10.60 40.17
N LEU A 653 -38.34 -11.21 40.57
CA LEU A 653 -38.02 -11.47 41.97
C LEU A 653 -37.19 -10.30 42.52
N GLN A 654 -37.82 -9.47 43.35
CA GLN A 654 -37.15 -8.34 44.00
C GLN A 654 -36.53 -8.78 45.32
N ILE A 655 -35.26 -8.43 45.54
CA ILE A 655 -34.44 -8.79 46.69
C ILE A 655 -33.87 -7.50 47.31
N GLY A 656 -34.73 -6.75 48.00
CA GLY A 656 -34.40 -5.42 48.52
C GLY A 656 -34.32 -4.37 47.39
N SER A 657 -33.13 -3.81 47.17
CA SER A 657 -32.82 -2.95 46.01
C SER A 657 -32.78 -3.71 44.69
N ASP A 658 -32.39 -4.99 44.75
CA ASP A 658 -31.98 -5.76 43.59
C ASP A 658 -33.21 -6.38 42.92
N LYS A 659 -33.17 -6.54 41.60
CA LYS A 659 -34.21 -7.23 40.83
C LYS A 659 -33.57 -8.31 39.99
N LEU A 660 -34.09 -9.53 40.07
CA LEU A 660 -33.80 -10.60 39.12
C LEU A 660 -34.98 -10.72 38.16
N ASN A 661 -34.69 -10.70 36.87
CA ASN A 661 -35.67 -11.02 35.82
C ASN A 661 -35.88 -12.54 35.71
N TYR A 662 -36.88 -12.96 34.94
CA TYR A 662 -37.20 -14.36 34.68
C TYR A 662 -35.94 -15.21 34.36
N ASP A 663 -35.13 -14.80 33.37
CA ASP A 663 -33.96 -15.57 32.90
C ASP A 663 -32.87 -15.69 33.98
N GLN A 664 -32.65 -14.63 34.77
CA GLN A 664 -31.66 -14.62 35.85
C GLN A 664 -32.06 -15.53 37.01
N ILE A 665 -33.36 -15.70 37.25
CA ILE A 665 -33.88 -16.63 38.27
C ILE A 665 -33.70 -18.07 37.79
N GLU A 666 -34.12 -18.37 36.57
CA GLU A 666 -34.00 -19.71 35.97
C GLU A 666 -32.51 -20.14 35.90
N GLN A 667 -31.62 -19.28 35.40
CA GLN A 667 -30.17 -19.54 35.36
C GLN A 667 -29.54 -19.68 36.76
N ALA A 668 -30.01 -18.96 37.77
CA ALA A 668 -29.52 -19.11 39.14
C ALA A 668 -29.97 -20.44 39.77
N ILE A 669 -31.18 -20.91 39.45
CA ILE A 669 -31.70 -22.20 39.88
C ILE A 669 -30.92 -23.34 39.20
N ASP A 670 -30.71 -23.27 37.87
CA ASP A 670 -29.99 -24.32 37.13
C ASP A 670 -28.54 -24.48 37.63
N ARG A 671 -27.81 -23.39 37.85
CA ARG A 671 -26.45 -23.42 38.44
C ARG A 671 -26.42 -24.09 39.81
N VAL A 672 -27.49 -23.94 40.60
CA VAL A 672 -27.62 -24.56 41.92
C VAL A 672 -27.97 -26.05 41.80
N LEU A 673 -28.91 -26.43 40.93
CA LEU A 673 -29.30 -27.81 40.70
C LEU A 673 -28.17 -28.66 40.10
N LEU A 674 -27.34 -28.07 39.23
CA LEU A 674 -26.15 -28.71 38.67
C LEU A 674 -24.98 -28.78 39.66
N GLY A 675 -24.82 -27.77 40.53
CA GLY A 675 -23.68 -27.67 41.45
C GLY A 675 -23.83 -28.39 42.79
N PHE A 676 -25.05 -28.62 43.26
CA PHE A 676 -25.34 -29.22 44.58
C PHE A 676 -26.04 -30.58 44.45
N SER A 677 -25.24 -31.64 44.45
CA SER A 677 -25.68 -33.02 44.18
C SER A 677 -26.38 -33.75 45.35
N LYS A 678 -26.85 -33.02 46.39
CA LYS A 678 -27.55 -33.61 47.54
C LYS A 678 -28.74 -32.77 47.99
N GLU A 679 -29.90 -33.42 48.16
CA GLU A 679 -31.14 -32.79 48.68
C GLU A 679 -30.94 -32.02 49.99
N LYS A 680 -30.05 -32.50 50.87
CA LYS A 680 -29.75 -31.84 52.16
C LYS A 680 -29.14 -30.44 51.99
N GLU A 681 -28.43 -30.20 50.89
CA GLU A 681 -27.78 -28.92 50.59
C GLU A 681 -28.78 -27.95 49.93
N LEU A 682 -29.74 -28.45 49.16
CA LEU A 682 -30.79 -27.65 48.48
C LEU A 682 -31.91 -27.13 49.41
N LYS A 683 -32.02 -27.62 50.65
CA LYS A 683 -33.12 -27.29 51.59
C LYS A 683 -33.29 -25.80 51.87
N GLY A 684 -32.24 -24.99 51.73
CA GLY A 684 -32.30 -23.53 51.93
C GLY A 684 -33.11 -22.78 50.86
N VAL A 685 -33.34 -23.40 49.69
CA VAL A 685 -33.93 -22.74 48.51
C VAL A 685 -35.05 -23.53 47.82
N GLU A 686 -35.28 -24.79 48.20
CA GLU A 686 -36.28 -25.69 47.61
C GLU A 686 -37.71 -25.10 47.56
N SER A 687 -38.10 -24.33 48.59
CA SER A 687 -39.37 -23.59 48.66
C SER A 687 -39.51 -22.55 47.55
N LEU A 688 -38.45 -21.80 47.29
CA LEU A 688 -38.41 -20.71 46.31
C LEU A 688 -38.43 -21.27 44.89
N ILE A 689 -37.73 -22.37 44.63
CA ILE A 689 -37.75 -23.08 43.33
C ILE A 689 -39.18 -23.53 43.01
N LYS A 690 -39.90 -24.10 43.99
CA LYS A 690 -41.31 -24.51 43.82
C LYS A 690 -42.24 -23.31 43.61
N GLN A 691 -42.07 -22.23 44.38
CA GLN A 691 -42.82 -20.98 44.17
C GLN A 691 -42.58 -20.38 42.78
N PHE A 692 -41.35 -20.39 42.26
CA PHE A 692 -41.02 -19.87 40.93
C PHE A 692 -41.85 -20.56 39.85
N GLY A 693 -41.90 -21.91 39.87
CA GLY A 693 -42.76 -22.69 38.96
C GLY A 693 -44.24 -22.27 39.05
N MET A 694 -44.77 -22.08 40.27
CA MET A 694 -46.15 -21.61 40.45
C MET A 694 -46.35 -20.18 39.94
N CYS A 695 -45.37 -19.29 40.10
CA CYS A 695 -45.43 -17.92 39.61
C CYS A 695 -45.44 -17.85 38.07
N LYS A 696 -44.70 -18.73 37.39
CA LYS A 696 -44.74 -18.87 35.93
C LYS A 696 -46.16 -19.20 35.46
N ASP A 697 -46.78 -20.23 36.05
CA ASP A 697 -48.15 -20.62 35.71
C ASP A 697 -49.17 -19.50 35.98
N ILE A 698 -49.07 -18.81 37.13
CA ILE A 698 -49.94 -17.69 37.49
C ILE A 698 -49.84 -16.55 36.46
N GLU A 699 -48.63 -16.20 36.02
CA GLU A 699 -48.46 -15.09 35.08
C GLU A 699 -48.96 -15.43 33.67
N THR A 700 -48.71 -16.65 33.18
CA THR A 700 -49.28 -17.13 31.91
C THR A 700 -50.81 -17.02 31.91
N LEU A 701 -51.47 -17.45 32.99
CA LEU A 701 -52.94 -17.36 33.12
C LEU A 701 -53.45 -15.90 33.11
N ARG A 702 -52.75 -14.99 33.79
CA ARG A 702 -53.08 -13.54 33.83
C ARG A 702 -52.90 -12.89 32.46
N VAL A 703 -51.79 -13.17 31.79
CA VAL A 703 -51.48 -12.69 30.43
C VAL A 703 -52.52 -13.19 29.43
N MET A 704 -52.89 -14.47 29.46
CA MET A 704 -53.94 -15.02 28.58
C MET A 704 -55.30 -14.35 28.81
N PHE A 705 -55.71 -14.15 30.06
CA PHE A 705 -56.99 -13.51 30.41
C PHE A 705 -57.08 -12.07 29.85
N TRP A 706 -56.02 -11.26 30.02
CA TRP A 706 -55.98 -9.90 29.47
C TRP A 706 -55.81 -9.86 27.95
N ARG A 707 -55.03 -10.77 27.35
CA ARG A 707 -54.87 -10.88 25.88
C ARG A 707 -56.18 -11.23 25.17
N LYS A 708 -57.07 -12.05 25.78
CA LYS A 708 -58.46 -12.28 25.31
C LYS A 708 -59.47 -11.19 25.74
N GLY A 709 -59.01 -10.03 26.19
CA GLY A 709 -59.88 -8.88 26.52
C GLY A 709 -60.62 -8.94 27.86
N GLY A 710 -60.30 -9.91 28.73
CA GLY A 710 -60.83 -9.96 30.10
C GLY A 710 -60.33 -8.78 30.93
N ARG A 711 -61.12 -8.37 31.94
CA ARG A 711 -60.82 -7.22 32.82
C ARG A 711 -61.19 -7.49 34.27
N GLN A 712 -60.49 -6.81 35.17
CA GLN A 712 -60.70 -6.81 36.61
C GLN A 712 -60.04 -5.53 37.19
N GLU A 713 -60.51 -5.07 38.35
CA GLU A 713 -59.94 -3.94 39.09
C GLU A 713 -58.43 -4.16 39.38
N THR A 714 -57.59 -3.19 39.02
CA THR A 714 -56.16 -3.40 38.74
C THR A 714 -55.21 -3.06 39.90
N GLU A 715 -55.19 -3.87 40.95
CA GLU A 715 -54.05 -3.87 41.88
C GLU A 715 -52.83 -4.61 41.29
N LYS A 716 -51.63 -4.10 41.58
CA LYS A 716 -50.37 -4.76 41.18
C LYS A 716 -50.10 -5.93 42.11
N LEU A 717 -50.38 -7.15 41.63
CA LEU A 717 -50.13 -8.39 42.35
C LEU A 717 -48.66 -8.49 42.79
N ARG A 718 -48.47 -8.69 44.10
CA ARG A 718 -47.19 -9.02 44.72
C ARG A 718 -47.39 -10.13 45.73
N LEU A 719 -46.50 -11.11 45.77
CA LEU A 719 -46.51 -12.19 46.75
C LEU A 719 -45.17 -12.21 47.48
N SER A 720 -45.19 -12.32 48.80
CA SER A 720 -43.97 -12.54 49.58
C SER A 720 -43.46 -13.96 49.38
N VAL A 721 -42.14 -14.12 49.27
CA VAL A 721 -41.51 -15.45 49.28
C VAL A 721 -41.77 -16.21 50.60
N LYS A 722 -42.23 -15.52 51.66
CA LYS A 722 -42.62 -16.12 52.95
C LYS A 722 -44.03 -16.70 52.99
N GLU A 723 -44.83 -16.52 51.94
CA GLU A 723 -46.17 -17.13 51.85
C GLU A 723 -46.07 -18.63 51.55
N SER A 724 -47.02 -19.42 52.07
CA SER A 724 -46.99 -20.87 51.86
C SER A 724 -47.42 -21.22 50.43
N LEU A 725 -46.97 -22.39 49.94
CA LEU A 725 -47.25 -22.85 48.56
C LEU A 725 -48.75 -23.01 48.27
N GLU A 726 -49.59 -23.08 49.30
CA GLU A 726 -51.05 -23.13 49.22
C GLU A 726 -51.62 -21.81 48.68
N VAL A 727 -51.06 -20.66 49.09
CA VAL A 727 -51.50 -19.34 48.59
C VAL A 727 -51.27 -19.22 47.08
N PHE A 728 -50.14 -19.75 46.58
CA PHE A 728 -49.83 -19.78 45.15
C PHE A 728 -50.77 -20.76 44.40
N LYS A 729 -51.09 -21.94 44.96
CA LYS A 729 -52.08 -22.89 44.38
C LYS A 729 -53.49 -22.30 44.30
N ASP A 730 -53.94 -21.63 45.36
CA ASP A 730 -55.27 -21.04 45.42
C ASP A 730 -55.38 -19.88 44.41
N LEU A 731 -54.33 -19.08 44.25
CA LEU A 731 -54.29 -17.99 43.27
C LEU A 731 -54.19 -18.51 41.82
N GLN A 732 -53.39 -19.55 41.56
CA GLN A 732 -53.34 -20.23 40.27
C GLN A 732 -54.73 -20.78 39.87
N SER A 733 -55.42 -21.42 40.81
CA SER A 733 -56.75 -21.97 40.61
C SER A 733 -57.79 -20.87 40.34
N GLN A 734 -57.72 -19.74 41.05
CA GLN A 734 -58.57 -18.57 40.80
C GLN A 734 -58.39 -18.00 39.40
N TRP A 735 -57.15 -17.77 38.95
CA TRP A 735 -56.89 -17.24 37.61
C TRP A 735 -57.27 -18.20 36.49
N LYS A 736 -57.07 -19.51 36.70
CA LYS A 736 -57.57 -20.54 35.78
C LYS A 736 -59.09 -20.50 35.64
N ASN A 737 -59.82 -20.47 36.75
CA ASN A 737 -61.28 -20.43 36.71
C ASN A 737 -61.79 -19.15 36.02
N ARG A 738 -61.20 -17.97 36.31
CA ARG A 738 -61.55 -16.71 35.63
C ARG A 738 -61.32 -16.77 34.11
N LEU A 739 -60.23 -17.38 33.66
CA LEU A 739 -59.95 -17.58 32.24
C LEU A 739 -60.98 -18.51 31.59
N GLU A 740 -61.32 -19.62 32.24
CA GLU A 740 -62.34 -20.56 31.75
C GLU A 740 -63.78 -20.02 31.80
N GLU A 741 -64.09 -19.07 32.69
CA GLU A 741 -65.36 -18.35 32.74
C GLU A 741 -65.42 -17.31 31.62
N TRP A 742 -64.39 -16.46 31.49
CA TRP A 742 -64.29 -15.45 30.45
C TRP A 742 -64.32 -16.03 29.03
N GLN A 743 -63.68 -17.17 28.79
CA GLN A 743 -63.74 -17.86 27.49
C GLN A 743 -65.17 -18.31 27.13
N LYS A 744 -66.03 -18.66 28.10
CA LYS A 744 -67.44 -19.01 27.85
C LYS A 744 -68.25 -17.76 27.54
N GLU A 745 -68.02 -16.66 28.25
CA GLU A 745 -68.66 -15.37 27.99
C GLU A 745 -68.28 -14.81 26.61
N CYS A 746 -67.00 -14.92 26.21
CA CYS A 746 -66.52 -14.58 24.87
C CYS A 746 -67.35 -15.28 23.78
N VAL A 747 -67.51 -16.60 23.87
CA VAL A 747 -68.29 -17.40 22.89
C VAL A 747 -69.78 -16.99 22.89
N GLN A 748 -70.37 -16.70 24.05
CA GLN A 748 -71.75 -16.24 24.16
C GLN A 748 -71.94 -14.86 23.50
N LEU A 749 -71.10 -13.88 23.82
CA LEU A 749 -71.12 -12.54 23.23
C LEU A 749 -70.92 -12.60 21.71
N ARG A 750 -69.99 -13.43 21.22
CA ARG A 750 -69.72 -13.64 19.78
C ARG A 750 -70.86 -14.32 19.02
N THR A 751 -71.68 -15.10 19.73
CA THR A 751 -72.88 -15.76 19.16
C THR A 751 -74.09 -14.82 19.16
N ILE A 752 -74.29 -14.06 20.24
CA ILE A 752 -75.43 -13.13 20.40
C ILE A 752 -75.26 -11.88 19.53
N TYR A 753 -74.03 -11.38 19.39
CA TYR A 753 -73.71 -10.15 18.65
C TYR A 753 -72.68 -10.43 17.54
N PRO A 754 -73.11 -10.89 16.35
CA PRO A 754 -72.20 -11.21 15.25
C PRO A 754 -71.27 -10.05 14.81
N ILE A 755 -71.66 -8.80 15.06
CA ILE A 755 -70.84 -7.61 14.84
C ILE A 755 -69.53 -7.64 15.65
N LEU A 756 -69.50 -8.30 16.82
CA LEU A 756 -68.28 -8.47 17.62
C LEU A 756 -67.26 -9.39 16.93
N ASN A 757 -67.67 -10.21 15.95
CA ASN A 757 -66.74 -11.07 15.20
C ASN A 757 -65.86 -10.30 14.21
N TYR A 758 -66.04 -8.98 14.12
CA TYR A 758 -65.17 -8.06 13.38
C TYR A 758 -64.03 -7.48 14.24
N PHE A 759 -64.03 -7.73 15.56
CA PHE A 759 -63.09 -7.12 16.50
C PHE A 759 -62.67 -8.10 17.60
N THR A 760 -61.41 -8.00 18.05
CA THR A 760 -61.01 -8.54 19.36
C THR A 760 -61.69 -7.75 20.48
N PHE A 761 -61.95 -8.37 21.63
CA PHE A 761 -62.54 -7.67 22.78
C PHE A 761 -61.64 -6.52 23.26
N ASN A 762 -60.31 -6.64 23.10
CA ASN A 762 -59.38 -5.53 23.34
C ASN A 762 -59.57 -4.35 22.36
N GLU A 763 -59.81 -4.59 21.06
CA GLU A 763 -60.23 -3.53 20.13
C GLU A 763 -61.57 -2.92 20.54
N VAL A 764 -62.57 -3.73 20.90
CA VAL A 764 -63.89 -3.22 21.30
C VAL A 764 -63.77 -2.30 22.53
N ARG A 765 -63.03 -2.68 23.57
CA ARG A 765 -62.80 -1.79 24.74
C ARG A 765 -62.06 -0.51 24.35
N CYS A 766 -61.06 -0.60 23.46
CA CYS A 766 -60.36 0.57 22.92
C CYS A 766 -61.31 1.51 22.14
N LEU A 767 -62.23 0.95 21.36
CA LEU A 767 -63.27 1.70 20.66
C LEU A 767 -64.31 2.28 21.62
N SER A 768 -64.76 1.55 22.65
CA SER A 768 -65.65 2.06 23.70
C SER A 768 -65.03 3.26 24.43
N LYS A 769 -63.71 3.22 24.71
CA LYS A 769 -62.99 4.37 25.27
C LYS A 769 -63.01 5.57 24.32
N LYS A 770 -62.71 5.38 23.04
CA LYS A 770 -62.81 6.46 22.02
C LYS A 770 -64.24 6.99 21.86
N LEU A 771 -65.25 6.13 21.91
CA LEU A 771 -66.67 6.52 21.85
C LEU A 771 -67.06 7.39 23.05
N ASN A 772 -66.62 7.02 24.25
CA ASN A 772 -66.77 7.84 25.46
C ASN A 772 -66.09 9.21 25.31
N ASP A 773 -64.84 9.24 24.84
CA ASP A 773 -64.09 10.48 24.62
C ASP A 773 -64.81 11.39 23.60
N ILE A 774 -65.35 10.82 22.52
CA ILE A 774 -66.08 11.56 21.47
C ILE A 774 -67.45 12.06 21.95
N VAL A 775 -68.21 11.25 22.70
CA VAL A 775 -69.49 11.68 23.27
C VAL A 775 -69.29 12.78 24.31
N ASN A 776 -68.21 12.75 25.07
CA ASN A 776 -67.81 13.83 25.98
C ASN A 776 -67.25 15.07 25.25
N CYS A 777 -66.83 14.97 23.98
CA CYS A 777 -66.45 16.14 23.18
C CYS A 777 -67.67 16.98 22.78
N ARG A 778 -67.41 18.29 22.58
CA ARG A 778 -68.40 19.23 22.03
C ARG A 778 -68.91 18.76 20.66
N GLN A 779 -70.21 18.93 20.43
CA GLN A 779 -70.90 18.40 19.24
C GLN A 779 -70.29 18.90 17.91
N GLU A 780 -69.80 20.15 17.89
CA GLU A 780 -69.07 20.78 16.76
C GLU A 780 -67.86 19.95 16.26
N HIS A 781 -67.22 19.16 17.12
CA HIS A 781 -66.07 18.31 16.77
C HIS A 781 -66.43 16.84 16.53
N ARG A 782 -67.64 16.38 16.93
CA ARG A 782 -67.98 14.95 16.94
C ARG A 782 -67.92 14.34 15.55
N ALA A 783 -68.50 14.96 14.53
CA ALA A 783 -68.48 14.45 13.15
C ALA A 783 -67.05 14.13 12.66
N ILE A 784 -66.11 15.04 12.88
CA ILE A 784 -64.70 14.90 12.48
C ILE A 784 -64.02 13.77 13.26
N LEU A 785 -64.26 13.67 14.57
CA LEU A 785 -63.68 12.62 15.40
C LEU A 785 -64.29 11.23 15.09
N CYS A 786 -65.60 11.15 14.82
CA CYS A 786 -66.27 9.95 14.33
C CYS A 786 -65.65 9.47 13.01
N SER A 787 -65.55 10.37 12.02
CA SER A 787 -64.94 10.11 10.72
C SER A 787 -63.48 9.65 10.83
N LYS A 788 -62.69 10.22 11.76
CA LYS A 788 -61.28 9.87 11.93
C LYS A 788 -61.02 8.60 12.73
N PHE A 789 -61.84 8.31 13.76
CA PHE A 789 -61.49 7.30 14.78
C PHE A 789 -62.47 6.14 14.93
N ILE A 790 -63.69 6.25 14.39
CA ILE A 790 -64.75 5.23 14.50
C ILE A 790 -65.13 4.69 13.11
N LEU A 791 -65.36 5.58 12.14
CA LEU A 791 -65.77 5.22 10.78
C LEU A 791 -64.84 4.19 10.10
N PRO A 792 -63.49 4.27 10.19
CA PRO A 792 -62.62 3.28 9.55
C PRO A 792 -62.73 1.87 10.16
N PHE A 793 -63.20 1.76 11.41
CA PHE A 793 -63.48 0.47 12.05
C PHE A 793 -64.83 -0.08 11.62
N LEU A 794 -65.85 0.77 11.47
CA LEU A 794 -67.16 0.38 10.96
C LEU A 794 -67.12 0.02 9.46
N GLN A 795 -66.22 0.63 8.69
CA GLN A 795 -65.96 0.31 7.28
C GLN A 795 -65.32 -1.08 7.06
N ARG A 796 -64.86 -1.76 8.13
CA ARG A 796 -64.52 -3.19 8.08
C ARG A 796 -65.76 -4.08 7.91
N ILE A 797 -66.95 -3.58 8.28
CA ILE A 797 -68.23 -4.28 8.16
C ILE A 797 -68.98 -3.84 6.90
N ASP A 798 -69.17 -2.53 6.70
CA ASP A 798 -69.73 -1.96 5.47
C ASP A 798 -68.76 -0.93 4.84
N PRO A 799 -68.01 -1.31 3.80
CA PRO A 799 -67.11 -0.39 3.09
C PRO A 799 -67.80 0.84 2.47
N ASN A 800 -69.13 0.82 2.30
CA ASN A 800 -69.89 1.94 1.74
C ASN A 800 -70.37 2.93 2.80
N LEU A 801 -70.16 2.63 4.09
CA LEU A 801 -70.59 3.51 5.18
C LEU A 801 -69.84 4.85 5.10
N SER A 802 -70.60 5.93 4.95
CA SER A 802 -70.06 7.28 4.76
C SER A 802 -70.10 8.15 6.02
N ASP A 803 -70.96 7.83 6.99
CA ASP A 803 -71.03 8.52 8.28
C ASP A 803 -71.27 7.54 9.44
N ALA A 804 -70.55 7.77 10.54
CA ALA A 804 -70.66 7.02 11.79
C ALA A 804 -71.42 7.80 12.89
N LEU A 805 -71.61 9.11 12.73
CA LEU A 805 -72.22 9.98 13.74
C LEU A 805 -73.62 9.51 14.21
N PRO A 806 -74.54 9.03 13.34
CA PRO A 806 -75.86 8.56 13.76
C PRO A 806 -75.84 7.34 14.70
N PHE A 807 -74.72 6.61 14.75
CA PHE A 807 -74.49 5.54 15.71
C PHE A 807 -73.81 6.07 16.98
N VAL A 808 -72.81 6.94 16.84
CA VAL A 808 -72.11 7.54 17.99
C VAL A 808 -73.04 8.41 18.85
N GLU A 809 -74.03 9.10 18.27
CA GLU A 809 -75.04 9.84 19.05
C GLU A 809 -76.03 8.94 19.82
N LYS A 810 -76.14 7.65 19.47
CA LYS A 810 -76.84 6.64 20.28
C LYS A 810 -75.96 6.06 21.41
N TRP A 811 -74.64 6.32 21.42
CA TRP A 811 -73.74 5.79 22.45
C TRP A 811 -73.91 6.51 23.79
N LYS A 812 -74.34 5.76 24.81
CA LYS A 812 -74.31 6.18 26.22
C LYS A 812 -72.92 5.93 26.79
N PHE A 813 -72.45 6.81 27.68
CA PHE A 813 -71.17 6.61 28.37
C PHE A 813 -71.25 5.39 29.31
N GLU A 814 -70.44 4.37 29.05
CA GLU A 814 -70.27 3.17 29.89
C GLU A 814 -68.78 2.90 30.07
N ALA A 815 -68.37 2.37 31.23
CA ALA A 815 -66.95 2.14 31.51
C ALA A 815 -66.36 1.08 30.55
N ALA A 816 -65.33 1.44 29.78
CA ALA A 816 -64.75 0.56 28.76
C ALA A 816 -64.19 -0.76 29.32
N GLU A 817 -63.72 -0.75 30.57
CA GLU A 817 -63.23 -1.95 31.26
C GLU A 817 -64.36 -2.87 31.79
N GLY A 818 -65.63 -2.44 31.70
CA GLY A 818 -66.80 -3.22 32.09
C GLY A 818 -67.56 -3.81 30.90
N ASP A 819 -68.11 -5.01 31.07
CA ASP A 819 -68.61 -5.85 29.95
C ASP A 819 -69.92 -5.34 29.35
N LYS A 820 -70.62 -4.45 30.07
CA LYS A 820 -71.69 -3.60 29.53
C LYS A 820 -71.27 -2.84 28.28
N ALA A 821 -70.03 -2.37 28.18
CA ALA A 821 -69.55 -1.67 27.00
C ALA A 821 -69.48 -2.59 25.77
N LEU A 822 -69.14 -3.87 25.97
CA LEU A 822 -69.12 -4.88 24.91
C LEU A 822 -70.55 -5.21 24.44
N ILE A 823 -71.46 -5.43 25.40
CA ILE A 823 -72.89 -5.66 25.14
C ILE A 823 -73.49 -4.45 24.41
N GLN A 824 -73.22 -3.23 24.87
CA GLN A 824 -73.71 -2.01 24.23
C GLN A 824 -73.18 -1.83 22.81
N PHE A 825 -71.89 -2.10 22.58
CA PHE A 825 -71.28 -2.05 21.25
C PHE A 825 -71.93 -3.09 20.33
N GLY A 826 -72.14 -4.31 20.83
CA GLY A 826 -72.88 -5.37 20.15
C GLY A 826 -74.28 -4.94 19.71
N ASN A 827 -75.10 -4.42 20.63
CA ASN A 827 -76.44 -3.93 20.32
C ASN A 827 -76.41 -2.75 19.32
N LEU A 828 -75.57 -1.74 19.56
CA LEU A 828 -75.58 -0.49 18.79
C LEU A 828 -75.22 -0.68 17.31
N PHE A 829 -74.20 -1.51 17.04
CA PHE A 829 -73.67 -1.67 15.68
C PHE A 829 -74.26 -2.89 14.95
N SER A 830 -75.16 -3.66 15.59
CA SER A 830 -75.91 -4.73 14.92
C SER A 830 -76.80 -4.21 13.77
N ASP A 831 -77.32 -2.99 13.87
CA ASP A 831 -78.06 -2.30 12.79
C ASP A 831 -77.28 -2.33 11.45
N ILE A 832 -75.95 -2.14 11.50
CA ILE A 832 -75.07 -2.12 10.31
C ILE A 832 -74.99 -3.53 9.71
N TRP A 833 -74.84 -4.54 10.55
CA TRP A 833 -74.77 -5.95 10.13
C TRP A 833 -76.07 -6.45 9.50
N THR A 834 -77.24 -6.00 10.00
CA THR A 834 -78.53 -6.35 9.40
C THR A 834 -78.76 -5.66 8.06
N ASN A 835 -78.34 -4.40 7.91
CA ASN A 835 -78.53 -3.64 6.67
C ASN A 835 -77.66 -4.18 5.52
N LEU A 836 -76.42 -4.63 5.81
CA LEU A 836 -75.49 -5.22 4.84
C LEU A 836 -76.10 -6.42 4.07
N LYS A 837 -77.04 -7.15 4.70
CA LYS A 837 -77.74 -8.28 4.06
C LYS A 837 -78.75 -7.86 3.00
N GLN A 838 -79.30 -6.65 3.09
CA GLN A 838 -80.37 -6.17 2.20
C GLN A 838 -79.80 -5.55 0.91
N SER A 839 -78.58 -5.03 0.94
CA SER A 839 -77.87 -4.43 -0.21
C SER A 839 -77.08 -5.44 -1.06
N GLY A 840 -77.46 -6.72 -1.02
CA GLY A 840 -76.61 -7.84 -1.44
C GLY A 840 -76.08 -7.78 -2.88
N SER A 841 -74.76 -7.66 -3.02
CA SER A 841 -74.06 -7.93 -4.28
C SER A 841 -74.20 -9.41 -4.64
N VAL A 842 -74.70 -9.69 -5.85
CA VAL A 842 -75.11 -11.05 -6.24
C VAL A 842 -73.90 -11.99 -6.35
N TYR A 843 -73.74 -12.89 -5.38
CA TYR A 843 -72.88 -14.07 -5.47
C TYR A 843 -73.35 -14.96 -6.63
N ARG A 844 -72.78 -14.77 -7.83
CA ARG A 844 -73.14 -15.58 -9.02
C ARG A 844 -72.43 -16.92 -8.96
N ASN A 845 -73.12 -17.99 -9.35
CA ASN A 845 -72.49 -19.28 -9.64
C ASN A 845 -71.38 -19.11 -10.68
N VAL A 846 -70.14 -19.31 -10.26
CA VAL A 846 -68.94 -19.44 -11.10
C VAL A 846 -68.28 -20.77 -10.74
N SER A 847 -67.54 -21.37 -11.68
CA SER A 847 -67.16 -22.78 -11.63
C SER A 847 -66.35 -23.18 -10.39
N SER A 848 -66.63 -24.39 -9.89
CA SER A 848 -66.06 -24.98 -8.68
C SER A 848 -64.52 -24.93 -8.62
N CYS A 849 -64.00 -24.19 -7.63
CA CYS A 849 -62.57 -24.09 -7.29
C CYS A 849 -61.93 -25.40 -6.76
N GLY A 850 -62.72 -26.48 -6.62
CA GLY A 850 -62.33 -27.69 -5.89
C GLY A 850 -62.39 -27.53 -4.36
N LEU A 851 -62.81 -26.36 -3.86
CA LEU A 851 -63.13 -26.12 -2.46
C LEU A 851 -64.47 -26.78 -2.10
N GLU A 852 -64.57 -27.34 -0.91
CA GLU A 852 -65.76 -27.96 -0.36
C GLU A 852 -66.38 -27.12 0.78
N TYR A 853 -67.70 -27.02 0.79
CA TYR A 853 -68.47 -26.33 1.83
C TYR A 853 -68.64 -27.21 3.08
N GLY A 854 -68.79 -26.58 4.26
CA GLY A 854 -69.08 -27.26 5.53
C GLY A 854 -67.88 -27.94 6.19
N LYS A 855 -66.68 -27.81 5.62
CA LYS A 855 -65.42 -28.29 6.19
C LYS A 855 -64.27 -27.29 5.93
N PRO A 856 -63.15 -27.33 6.67
CA PRO A 856 -61.94 -26.58 6.30
C PRO A 856 -61.36 -27.13 5.00
N ASN A 857 -60.62 -26.30 4.25
CA ASN A 857 -59.92 -26.70 3.03
C ASN A 857 -58.43 -26.40 3.18
N LEU A 858 -57.59 -27.41 3.39
CA LEU A 858 -56.14 -27.23 3.56
C LEU A 858 -55.42 -27.19 2.21
N ILE A 859 -54.69 -26.10 1.97
CA ILE A 859 -53.91 -25.82 0.76
C ILE A 859 -52.43 -25.74 1.16
N ILE A 860 -51.58 -26.56 0.54
CA ILE A 860 -50.12 -26.55 0.78
C ILE A 860 -49.42 -25.91 -0.42
N GLN A 861 -48.82 -24.72 -0.23
CA GLN A 861 -48.28 -23.89 -1.31
C GLN A 861 -47.02 -23.09 -0.89
N ASN A 862 -46.10 -22.88 -1.83
CA ASN A 862 -44.86 -22.12 -1.61
C ASN A 862 -45.16 -20.63 -1.32
N ALA A 863 -44.52 -20.07 -0.29
CA ALA A 863 -44.65 -18.67 0.15
C ALA A 863 -44.45 -17.64 -0.99
N ASN A 864 -43.61 -17.95 -1.99
CA ASN A 864 -43.38 -17.10 -3.17
C ASN A 864 -44.64 -16.84 -4.03
N GLN A 865 -45.79 -17.48 -3.72
CA GLN A 865 -47.06 -17.32 -4.43
C GLN A 865 -48.17 -16.69 -3.56
N MET A 866 -47.80 -15.83 -2.59
CA MET A 866 -48.71 -15.14 -1.66
C MET A 866 -50.03 -14.64 -2.29
N LEU A 867 -49.94 -13.89 -3.40
CA LEU A 867 -51.10 -13.22 -4.00
C LEU A 867 -52.11 -14.19 -4.65
N ASN A 868 -51.77 -15.48 -4.77
CA ASN A 868 -52.61 -16.46 -5.45
C ASN A 868 -53.88 -16.82 -4.65
N VAL A 869 -53.95 -16.46 -3.37
CA VAL A 869 -55.21 -16.46 -2.59
C VAL A 869 -56.34 -15.69 -3.31
N LEU A 870 -56.01 -14.63 -4.06
CA LEU A 870 -56.98 -13.79 -4.75
C LEU A 870 -57.70 -14.51 -5.90
N GLU A 871 -57.10 -15.55 -6.49
CA GLU A 871 -57.78 -16.41 -7.48
C GLU A 871 -58.88 -17.26 -6.83
N LEU A 872 -58.72 -17.68 -5.57
CA LEU A 872 -59.76 -18.40 -4.82
C LEU A 872 -61.01 -17.51 -4.70
N PHE A 873 -60.82 -16.26 -4.27
CA PHE A 873 -61.89 -15.28 -4.13
C PHE A 873 -62.57 -14.95 -5.47
N LYS A 874 -61.78 -14.69 -6.51
CA LYS A 874 -62.27 -14.50 -7.88
C LYS A 874 -63.07 -15.70 -8.40
N SER A 875 -62.67 -16.94 -8.08
CA SER A 875 -63.38 -18.15 -8.50
C SER A 875 -64.75 -18.33 -7.84
N VAL A 876 -64.94 -17.84 -6.61
CA VAL A 876 -66.24 -17.79 -5.91
C VAL A 876 -67.02 -16.49 -6.17
N GLY A 877 -66.52 -15.61 -7.05
CA GLY A 877 -67.18 -14.36 -7.42
C GLY A 877 -67.13 -13.26 -6.36
N VAL A 878 -66.17 -13.31 -5.43
CA VAL A 878 -66.03 -12.37 -4.30
C VAL A 878 -64.79 -11.50 -4.47
N ILE A 879 -64.89 -10.21 -4.14
CA ILE A 879 -63.72 -9.32 -3.97
C ILE A 879 -63.35 -9.34 -2.47
N PRO A 880 -62.14 -9.78 -2.09
CA PRO A 880 -61.79 -9.92 -0.69
C PRO A 880 -61.52 -8.57 -0.03
N CYS A 881 -62.21 -8.32 1.09
CA CYS A 881 -61.86 -7.26 2.04
C CYS A 881 -60.97 -7.83 3.16
N SER A 882 -60.36 -6.98 3.99
CA SER A 882 -59.47 -7.37 5.11
C SER A 882 -60.02 -8.50 5.98
N GLU A 883 -61.32 -8.47 6.28
CA GLU A 883 -61.97 -9.41 7.19
C GLU A 883 -62.14 -10.82 6.60
N HIS A 884 -61.94 -10.99 5.29
CA HIS A 884 -62.01 -12.27 4.61
C HIS A 884 -60.66 -13.02 4.59
N ILE A 885 -59.52 -12.33 4.77
CA ILE A 885 -58.18 -12.92 4.68
C ILE A 885 -57.36 -12.49 5.90
N LEU A 886 -57.19 -13.40 6.87
CA LEU A 886 -56.25 -13.20 7.97
C LEU A 886 -54.89 -13.78 7.59
N ILE A 887 -53.88 -12.91 7.53
CA ILE A 887 -52.49 -13.28 7.25
C ILE A 887 -51.74 -13.36 8.57
N CYS A 888 -51.41 -14.59 8.99
CA CYS A 888 -50.71 -14.82 10.25
C CYS A 888 -49.30 -14.22 10.22
N LYS A 889 -48.90 -13.69 11.37
CA LYS A 889 -47.56 -13.22 11.74
C LYS A 889 -47.24 -13.74 13.13
N GLU A 890 -46.00 -13.57 13.58
CA GLU A 890 -45.56 -14.02 14.90
C GLU A 890 -46.37 -13.39 16.06
N ASN A 891 -46.86 -12.17 15.85
CA ASN A 891 -47.72 -11.44 16.78
C ASN A 891 -49.23 -11.55 16.52
N THR A 892 -49.69 -12.36 15.55
CA THR A 892 -51.14 -12.61 15.36
C THR A 892 -51.68 -13.43 16.52
N THR A 893 -52.75 -12.94 17.15
CA THR A 893 -53.33 -13.52 18.36
C THR A 893 -54.26 -14.70 18.07
N GLU A 894 -54.47 -15.55 19.09
CA GLU A 894 -55.53 -16.57 19.07
C GLU A 894 -56.91 -15.94 18.80
N GLU A 895 -57.17 -14.75 19.34
CA GLU A 895 -58.48 -14.09 19.27
C GLU A 895 -58.80 -13.52 17.87
N GLU A 896 -57.81 -13.01 17.12
CA GLU A 896 -58.02 -12.61 15.71
C GLU A 896 -58.45 -13.80 14.84
N ILE A 897 -57.89 -14.98 15.12
CA ILE A 897 -58.22 -16.23 14.43
C ILE A 897 -59.60 -16.73 14.88
N GLU A 898 -59.92 -16.63 16.17
CA GLU A 898 -61.27 -16.87 16.71
C GLU A 898 -62.32 -15.99 16.02
N CYS A 899 -62.05 -14.69 15.85
CA CYS A 899 -62.89 -13.76 15.09
C CYS A 899 -63.12 -14.26 13.65
N LEU A 900 -62.07 -14.64 12.92
CA LEU A 900 -62.18 -15.17 11.55
C LEU A 900 -63.06 -16.43 11.50
N LEU A 901 -62.87 -17.37 12.45
CA LEU A 901 -63.65 -18.60 12.51
C LEU A 901 -65.13 -18.33 12.78
N PHE A 902 -65.45 -17.44 13.72
CA PHE A 902 -66.83 -17.02 13.97
C PHE A 902 -67.46 -16.30 12.76
N ARG A 903 -66.72 -15.42 12.06
CA ARG A 903 -67.21 -14.81 10.79
C ARG A 903 -67.54 -15.85 9.73
N ALA A 904 -66.76 -16.94 9.64
CA ALA A 904 -67.01 -18.02 8.69
C ALA A 904 -68.27 -18.85 9.02
N ILE A 905 -68.46 -19.23 10.29
CA ILE A 905 -69.57 -20.14 10.67
C ILE A 905 -70.89 -19.41 10.96
N SER A 906 -70.88 -18.18 11.45
CA SER A 906 -72.11 -17.43 11.78
C SER A 906 -72.83 -16.82 10.56
N ALA A 907 -72.28 -16.98 9.34
CA ALA A 907 -72.70 -16.26 8.14
C ALA A 907 -74.15 -16.50 7.67
N LYS A 908 -74.83 -17.59 8.10
CA LYS A 908 -76.13 -18.02 7.52
C LYS A 908 -77.30 -18.23 8.51
N VAL A 909 -77.15 -17.87 9.78
CA VAL A 909 -78.01 -18.37 10.89
C VAL A 909 -79.47 -17.83 10.94
N HIS A 910 -79.90 -16.99 9.98
CA HIS A 910 -81.19 -16.26 10.06
C HIS A 910 -82.22 -16.51 8.94
N GLU A 911 -82.07 -17.52 8.08
CA GLU A 911 -83.14 -17.87 7.12
C GLU A 911 -84.27 -18.73 7.72
N GLU A 912 -84.08 -19.35 8.90
CA GLU A 912 -85.05 -20.30 9.48
C GLU A 912 -85.97 -19.70 10.57
N THR A 913 -85.68 -18.48 11.08
CA THR A 913 -86.39 -17.94 12.27
C THR A 913 -87.72 -17.26 11.93
N ASP A 914 -87.77 -16.46 10.86
CA ASP A 914 -88.94 -15.60 10.56
C ASP A 914 -90.09 -16.36 9.86
N CYS A 915 -89.88 -17.59 9.41
CA CYS A 915 -90.83 -18.33 8.57
C CYS A 915 -91.92 -19.13 9.31
N GLN A 916 -91.92 -19.18 10.65
CA GLN A 916 -92.89 -20.00 11.40
C GLN A 916 -94.15 -19.24 11.85
N ASP A 917 -94.07 -17.94 12.14
CA ASP A 917 -95.18 -17.21 12.79
C ASP A 917 -96.28 -16.71 11.83
N GLU A 918 -96.01 -16.51 10.53
CA GLU A 918 -97.02 -15.95 9.61
C GLU A 918 -97.95 -16.99 8.94
N GLN A 919 -97.62 -18.29 8.93
CA GLN A 919 -98.35 -19.27 8.11
C GLN A 919 -99.68 -19.80 8.69
N GLU A 920 -100.02 -19.55 9.96
CA GLU A 920 -101.34 -19.94 10.50
C GLU A 920 -102.49 -18.99 10.10
N GLN A 921 -102.25 -17.84 9.48
CA GLN A 921 -103.31 -16.85 9.17
C GLN A 921 -103.37 -16.37 7.71
N LYS A 922 -103.84 -17.23 6.80
CA LYS A 922 -105.05 -16.99 5.94
C LYS A 922 -105.27 -18.09 4.88
N LEU A 923 -106.37 -18.84 5.01
CA LEU A 923 -107.02 -19.44 3.84
C LEU A 923 -107.97 -18.40 3.20
N ALA A 924 -107.77 -18.05 1.92
CA ALA A 924 -108.85 -17.83 0.94
C ALA A 924 -108.35 -17.45 -0.48
N ALA A 925 -108.66 -18.31 -1.45
CA ALA A 925 -109.02 -17.97 -2.83
C ALA A 925 -108.23 -16.91 -3.63
N THR A 926 -107.09 -17.31 -4.22
CA THR A 926 -106.71 -16.96 -5.62
C THR A 926 -105.64 -17.94 -6.14
N PRO A 927 -105.40 -18.07 -7.47
CA PRO A 927 -104.41 -18.99 -8.01
C PRO A 927 -102.97 -18.63 -7.60
N PRO A 928 -102.05 -19.62 -7.50
CA PRO A 928 -100.68 -19.37 -7.09
C PRO A 928 -99.92 -18.50 -8.10
N PRO A 929 -99.17 -17.47 -7.65
CA PRO A 929 -98.14 -16.85 -8.46
C PRO A 929 -97.10 -17.88 -8.91
N ILE A 930 -96.50 -17.65 -10.06
CA ILE A 930 -95.33 -18.41 -10.52
C ILE A 930 -94.23 -18.28 -9.45
N PRO A 931 -93.61 -19.39 -8.97
CA PRO A 931 -92.57 -19.30 -7.95
C PRO A 931 -91.40 -18.46 -8.46
N SER A 932 -91.22 -17.29 -7.86
CA SER A 932 -90.01 -16.50 -8.01
C SER A 932 -88.82 -17.34 -7.55
N LYS A 933 -87.73 -17.35 -8.33
CA LYS A 933 -86.55 -18.14 -7.99
C LYS A 933 -85.94 -17.61 -6.70
N GLN A 934 -86.15 -18.34 -5.60
CA GLN A 934 -85.35 -18.15 -4.38
C GLN A 934 -83.88 -18.25 -4.78
N THR A 935 -83.15 -17.14 -4.60
CA THR A 935 -81.73 -17.07 -4.96
C THR A 935 -80.95 -17.42 -3.71
N THR A 936 -80.64 -18.71 -3.56
CA THR A 936 -79.93 -19.23 -2.38
C THR A 936 -78.54 -18.61 -2.29
N LEU A 937 -78.35 -17.72 -1.30
CA LEU A 937 -77.03 -17.14 -1.04
C LEU A 937 -76.07 -18.24 -0.57
N GLN A 938 -74.91 -18.30 -1.22
CA GLN A 938 -73.76 -19.10 -0.77
C GLN A 938 -72.96 -18.27 0.25
N PRO A 939 -72.33 -18.90 1.25
CA PRO A 939 -71.50 -18.20 2.23
C PRO A 939 -70.23 -17.65 1.56
N PRO A 940 -69.73 -16.48 1.97
CA PRO A 940 -68.46 -15.96 1.48
C PRO A 940 -67.28 -16.84 1.92
N LEU A 941 -66.23 -16.85 1.12
CA LEU A 941 -64.96 -17.49 1.44
C LEU A 941 -64.24 -16.71 2.56
N TYR A 942 -63.75 -17.43 3.57
CA TYR A 942 -62.77 -16.92 4.52
C TYR A 942 -61.45 -17.70 4.40
N CYS A 943 -60.33 -17.02 4.61
CA CYS A 943 -59.00 -17.61 4.47
C CYS A 943 -58.09 -17.26 5.66
N LEU A 944 -57.45 -18.29 6.20
CA LEU A 944 -56.32 -18.17 7.12
C LEU A 944 -55.02 -18.50 6.37
N MET A 945 -54.05 -17.58 6.35
CA MET A 945 -52.79 -17.76 5.64
C MET A 945 -51.60 -17.88 6.59
N TRP A 946 -50.75 -18.87 6.32
CA TRP A 946 -49.46 -19.14 6.96
C TRP A 946 -49.50 -19.37 8.48
N PRO A 947 -50.28 -20.33 9.01
CA PRO A 947 -50.29 -20.67 10.43
C PRO A 947 -48.91 -21.07 10.98
N GLU A 948 -47.95 -21.46 10.15
CA GLU A 948 -46.53 -21.64 10.50
C GLU A 948 -45.80 -20.37 10.97
N MET A 949 -46.34 -19.18 10.69
CA MET A 949 -45.77 -17.90 11.14
C MET A 949 -46.20 -17.52 12.56
N LEU A 950 -47.14 -18.25 13.17
CA LEU A 950 -47.54 -18.05 14.56
C LEU A 950 -46.45 -18.55 15.52
N SER A 951 -46.36 -17.95 16.71
CA SER A 951 -45.57 -18.51 17.80
C SER A 951 -46.02 -19.96 18.11
N LEU A 952 -45.13 -20.81 18.61
CA LEU A 952 -45.47 -22.22 18.92
C LEU A 952 -46.64 -22.33 19.92
N GLU A 953 -46.66 -21.46 20.93
CA GLU A 953 -47.74 -21.40 21.92
C GLU A 953 -49.08 -21.01 21.29
N THR A 954 -49.08 -19.97 20.44
CA THR A 954 -50.28 -19.53 19.72
C THR A 954 -50.74 -20.57 18.71
N LEU A 955 -49.83 -21.24 18.01
CA LEU A 955 -50.16 -22.33 17.08
C LEU A 955 -50.79 -23.53 17.83
N GLU A 956 -50.32 -23.83 19.04
CA GLU A 956 -50.97 -24.82 19.91
C GLU A 956 -52.39 -24.39 20.32
N GLN A 957 -52.55 -23.14 20.79
CA GLN A 957 -53.85 -22.57 21.17
C GLN A 957 -54.83 -22.58 19.98
N VAL A 958 -54.39 -22.13 18.81
CA VAL A 958 -55.16 -22.16 17.56
C VAL A 958 -55.49 -23.59 17.10
N THR A 959 -54.59 -24.55 17.27
CA THR A 959 -54.87 -25.96 16.95
C THR A 959 -55.94 -26.55 17.89
N LYS A 960 -55.96 -26.13 19.16
CA LYS A 960 -57.03 -26.46 20.13
C LYS A 960 -58.34 -25.77 19.74
N LEU A 961 -58.32 -24.48 19.38
CA LEU A 961 -59.46 -23.68 18.93
C LEU A 961 -60.14 -24.26 17.69
N PHE A 962 -59.37 -24.58 16.64
CA PHE A 962 -59.88 -25.28 15.45
C PHE A 962 -60.51 -26.63 15.81
N HIS A 963 -59.94 -27.34 16.77
CA HIS A 963 -60.54 -28.60 17.22
C HIS A 963 -61.90 -28.37 17.90
N THR A 964 -61.99 -27.42 18.84
CA THR A 964 -63.23 -27.09 19.54
C THR A 964 -64.32 -26.62 18.58
N LEU A 965 -64.04 -25.60 17.76
CA LEU A 965 -65.04 -24.89 16.96
C LEU A 965 -65.42 -25.57 15.64
N LEU A 966 -64.57 -26.44 15.06
CA LEU A 966 -64.81 -27.01 13.73
C LEU A 966 -64.69 -28.54 13.63
N LEU A 967 -63.93 -29.19 14.53
CA LEU A 967 -63.55 -30.61 14.39
C LEU A 967 -63.97 -31.48 15.60
N SER A 968 -64.71 -30.93 16.55
CA SER A 968 -65.30 -31.68 17.67
C SER A 968 -66.56 -32.38 17.20
N GLU A 969 -66.97 -33.49 17.83
CA GLU A 969 -68.20 -34.20 17.41
C GLU A 969 -69.44 -33.31 17.52
N ASN A 970 -69.48 -32.41 18.51
CA ASN A 970 -70.54 -31.42 18.68
C ASN A 970 -70.53 -30.40 17.52
N ALA A 971 -69.40 -29.73 17.28
CA ALA A 971 -69.28 -28.76 16.18
C ALA A 971 -69.57 -29.39 14.81
N LEU A 972 -69.07 -30.61 14.56
CA LEU A 972 -69.37 -31.36 13.33
C LEU A 972 -70.84 -31.79 13.23
N ASN A 973 -71.60 -31.84 14.32
CA ASN A 973 -73.04 -32.11 14.29
C ASN A 973 -73.87 -30.83 14.09
N GLU A 974 -73.45 -29.71 14.65
CA GLU A 974 -74.08 -28.39 14.46
C GLU A 974 -73.82 -27.85 13.05
N LEU A 975 -72.56 -27.81 12.62
CA LEU A 975 -72.14 -27.25 11.33
C LEU A 975 -72.59 -28.07 10.11
N LYS A 976 -73.06 -29.32 10.28
CA LYS A 976 -73.69 -30.12 9.21
C LYS A 976 -74.88 -29.42 8.53
N ARG A 977 -75.53 -28.48 9.22
CA ARG A 977 -76.67 -27.71 8.69
C ARG A 977 -76.26 -26.32 8.17
N THR A 978 -75.08 -25.85 8.56
CA THR A 978 -74.60 -24.49 8.29
C THR A 978 -73.47 -24.55 7.25
N PRO A 979 -73.74 -24.41 5.94
CA PRO A 979 -72.67 -24.34 4.97
C PRO A 979 -71.83 -23.08 5.22
N TYR A 980 -70.55 -23.29 5.51
CA TYR A 980 -69.50 -22.28 5.57
C TYR A 980 -68.40 -22.61 4.56
N LEU A 981 -67.54 -21.65 4.23
CA LEU A 981 -66.42 -21.86 3.31
C LEU A 981 -65.13 -21.28 3.90
N LEU A 982 -64.27 -22.17 4.40
CA LEU A 982 -63.00 -21.81 5.03
C LEU A 982 -61.83 -22.49 4.31
N ALA A 983 -60.82 -21.70 3.94
CA ALA A 983 -59.54 -22.17 3.41
C ALA A 983 -58.40 -21.88 4.40
N VAL A 984 -57.46 -22.83 4.53
CA VAL A 984 -56.22 -22.66 5.30
C VAL A 984 -55.05 -22.86 4.35
N ILE A 985 -54.27 -21.80 4.09
CA ILE A 985 -53.09 -21.83 3.22
C ILE A 985 -51.86 -21.94 4.10
N SER A 986 -50.99 -22.92 3.82
CA SER A 986 -49.79 -23.24 4.61
C SER A 986 -48.63 -23.60 3.68
N THR A 987 -47.40 -23.23 4.05
CA THR A 987 -46.19 -23.59 3.31
C THR A 987 -45.62 -24.95 3.70
N PRO A 988 -45.39 -25.28 5.00
CA PRO A 988 -44.97 -26.61 5.40
C PRO A 988 -46.19 -27.51 5.72
N PRO A 989 -46.31 -28.71 5.12
CA PRO A 989 -47.39 -29.65 5.48
C PRO A 989 -47.29 -30.16 6.94
N ASN A 990 -46.19 -29.86 7.63
CA ASN A 990 -45.83 -30.43 8.93
C ASN A 990 -46.05 -29.49 10.13
N ASN A 991 -46.58 -28.27 9.97
CA ASN A 991 -46.97 -27.47 11.15
C ASN A 991 -48.20 -28.09 11.85
N MET A 992 -48.39 -27.84 13.14
CA MET A 992 -49.37 -28.58 13.97
C MET A 992 -50.81 -28.49 13.43
N LEU A 993 -51.23 -27.30 12.98
CA LEU A 993 -52.55 -27.11 12.38
C LEU A 993 -52.67 -27.84 11.04
N SER A 994 -51.63 -27.81 10.20
CA SER A 994 -51.60 -28.51 8.91
C SER A 994 -51.64 -30.03 9.08
N GLN A 995 -50.96 -30.58 10.10
CA GLN A 995 -51.06 -32.00 10.45
C GLN A 995 -52.49 -32.35 10.87
N LYS A 996 -53.08 -31.56 11.78
CA LYS A 996 -54.47 -31.74 12.27
C LYS A 996 -55.51 -31.62 11.15
N LEU A 997 -55.24 -30.79 10.13
CA LEU A 997 -56.09 -30.59 8.95
C LEU A 997 -55.73 -31.45 7.73
N ASN A 998 -54.76 -32.35 7.80
CA ASN A 998 -54.28 -33.07 6.60
C ASN A 998 -55.33 -34.00 5.96
N SER A 999 -56.34 -34.45 6.72
CA SER A 999 -57.53 -35.16 6.20
C SER A 999 -58.47 -34.27 5.36
N PHE A 1000 -58.28 -32.95 5.42
CA PHE A 1000 -59.05 -31.92 4.71
C PHE A 1000 -58.22 -31.24 3.61
N ARG A 1001 -57.11 -31.85 3.22
CA ARG A 1001 -56.21 -31.35 2.18
C ARG A 1001 -56.81 -31.54 0.79
N LEU A 1002 -56.74 -30.51 -0.04
CA LEU A 1002 -57.21 -30.60 -1.43
C LEU A 1002 -56.33 -31.54 -2.25
N SER A 1003 -56.98 -32.52 -2.89
CA SER A 1003 -56.32 -33.54 -3.74
C SER A 1003 -55.76 -33.00 -5.05
N GLN A 1004 -56.26 -31.85 -5.51
CA GLN A 1004 -55.93 -31.24 -6.80
C GLN A 1004 -55.24 -29.90 -6.56
N ARG A 1005 -54.11 -29.64 -7.24
CA ARG A 1005 -53.50 -28.31 -7.23
C ARG A 1005 -54.44 -27.35 -7.96
N ILE A 1006 -54.88 -26.32 -7.26
CA ILE A 1006 -55.57 -25.19 -7.87
C ILE A 1006 -54.57 -24.52 -8.83
N VAL A 1007 -55.01 -24.25 -10.06
CA VAL A 1007 -54.23 -23.52 -11.05
C VAL A 1007 -54.44 -22.04 -10.82
N LEU A 1008 -53.37 -21.33 -10.52
CA LEU A 1008 -53.41 -19.98 -9.97
C LEU A 1008 -52.62 -19.05 -10.90
N ASN A 1009 -53.25 -17.96 -11.34
CA ASN A 1009 -52.67 -17.09 -12.37
C ASN A 1009 -52.05 -15.84 -11.74
N ASP A 1010 -50.73 -15.68 -11.89
CA ASP A 1010 -49.97 -14.54 -11.37
C ASP A 1010 -50.42 -13.17 -11.95
N GLN A 1011 -51.25 -13.14 -13.00
CA GLN A 1011 -51.87 -11.92 -13.54
C GLN A 1011 -53.19 -11.51 -12.84
N THR A 1012 -53.86 -12.42 -12.13
CA THR A 1012 -55.12 -12.14 -11.43
C THR A 1012 -55.03 -11.00 -10.41
N PRO A 1013 -53.96 -10.86 -9.60
CA PRO A 1013 -53.80 -9.72 -8.69
C PRO A 1013 -53.83 -8.38 -9.43
N ASN A 1014 -53.16 -8.29 -10.60
CA ASN A 1014 -53.13 -7.06 -11.40
C ASN A 1014 -54.52 -6.71 -11.96
N HIS A 1015 -55.28 -7.71 -12.41
CA HIS A 1015 -56.66 -7.49 -12.86
C HIS A 1015 -57.61 -7.06 -11.74
N LEU A 1016 -57.48 -7.63 -10.53
CA LEU A 1016 -58.29 -7.23 -9.38
C LEU A 1016 -57.92 -5.84 -8.87
N VAL A 1017 -56.64 -5.47 -8.86
CA VAL A 1017 -56.18 -4.10 -8.56
C VAL A 1017 -56.75 -3.12 -9.60
N GLN A 1018 -56.68 -3.43 -10.90
CA GLN A 1018 -57.31 -2.61 -11.93
C GLN A 1018 -58.83 -2.46 -11.73
N GLN A 1019 -59.53 -3.54 -11.35
CA GLN A 1019 -60.98 -3.48 -11.09
C GLN A 1019 -61.35 -2.74 -9.79
N SER A 1020 -60.47 -2.73 -8.79
CA SER A 1020 -60.75 -2.12 -7.47
C SER A 1020 -60.36 -0.64 -7.41
N TYR A 1021 -59.36 -0.21 -8.18
CA TYR A 1021 -58.84 1.17 -8.16
C TYR A 1021 -59.27 2.02 -9.36
N CYS A 1022 -59.76 1.44 -10.46
CA CYS A 1022 -60.31 2.21 -11.59
C CYS A 1022 -61.79 2.59 -11.40
N ASN A 1023 -62.10 3.25 -10.29
CA ASN A 1023 -63.20 4.21 -10.25
C ASN A 1023 -62.64 5.60 -10.56
N ASP A 1024 -63.40 6.40 -11.29
CA ASP A 1024 -62.90 7.50 -12.12
C ASP A 1024 -61.88 8.42 -11.43
N LEU A 1025 -60.68 8.51 -12.01
CA LEU A 1025 -59.55 9.29 -11.48
C LEU A 1025 -59.85 10.80 -11.54
N GLU A 1026 -60.73 11.23 -12.45
CA GLU A 1026 -61.28 12.59 -12.46
C GLU A 1026 -62.16 12.85 -11.22
N THR A 1027 -62.92 11.86 -10.74
CA THR A 1027 -63.75 12.03 -9.53
C THR A 1027 -62.91 12.15 -8.27
N PHE A 1028 -61.81 11.39 -8.16
CA PHE A 1028 -60.87 11.52 -7.04
C PHE A 1028 -60.22 12.91 -7.00
N ALA A 1029 -59.78 13.41 -8.16
CA ALA A 1029 -59.18 14.74 -8.31
C ALA A 1029 -60.17 15.90 -8.12
N LEU A 1030 -61.44 15.71 -8.47
CA LEU A 1030 -62.51 16.71 -8.23
C LEU A 1030 -62.94 16.80 -6.76
N GLN A 1031 -62.72 15.76 -5.96
CA GLN A 1031 -63.08 15.73 -4.53
C GLN A 1031 -61.92 16.12 -3.60
N ASN A 1032 -60.68 16.12 -4.08
CA ASN A 1032 -59.47 16.44 -3.30
C ASN A 1032 -58.57 17.43 -4.08
N PRO A 1033 -58.83 18.75 -3.98
CA PRO A 1033 -58.05 19.80 -4.64
C PRO A 1033 -56.71 20.10 -3.94
#